data_AF-A0A7J5A7P9-F1
#
_entry.id   AF-A0A7J5A7P9-F1
#
_cell.length_a   1.000
_cell.length_b   1.000
_cell.length_c   1.000
_cell.angle_alpha   90.00
_cell.angle_beta   90.00
_cell.angle_gamma   90.00
#
_symmetry.space_group_name_H-M   'P 1'
#
loop_
_entity.id
_entity.type
_entity.pdbx_description
1 polymer ?
#
loop_
_entity_poly.entity_id
_entity_poly.type
_entity_poly.pdbx_seq_one_letter_code
_entity_poly.pdbx_strand_id
1 'polypeptide(L)'
;MKLFSKNFLLLVVLFFATLLSTVKAQQTSANVNDIMFQTFGWDVHQQKIVSDEGGLYNFINNRASGYAVAGFNVLWLPPPSKSTGGVGYIPTELFNFSQTSYGSEAQLRAMLTTLNTSSPRIHPMADIVVNHRGGTTNWMDFTNPTWDCKSVVSNDEASGPLNTSGIKPCGTADTGDGFDGGRDLDHTNSQVQSGVKEFLTRLKGLGFDSWRWDVAKGFSASYFGDYIEASTPYSSVGEYWDGNRNTLKNWVDGTRGKSAAFDFDLYYDLIDAVNNGNYGRLAGGYPGLAGIFGYADKTVTFVDNHDTFVKGSIITSDNIMKGYAYIMTHPGVPCVFFPHYYGGTYKKENVTVVYTANEIAINKLMAIRRATGINAYSSVVVSNAGNFYSAIISNNGIDKVAVKIGPGSWDPGAGWVLNTFGTDYAVWSKAAINFNFSPTATITPLSASYVSGASQLVTITATDDKVGTTIYYTTDGSTPTTSSAVYTSPISVSTTTTVKAIARDAEGLFSGIPSQTYTFLTIGDITVKVKPPTSWSAPIKVHHFNAIPSANLANSTWNGKTMTGPDANGYYSYTFNNIASTDIIFTRGTGSPQTQNADIKPVTKSTCYNMLGWTSGFVTVEDCTTLGVNDSEFNNSQLKLYPNPTHGAFKINKAISNLSIFDITGKVVKQFNGTFQSDASYDISSLVKGMYFVKLKTISGIETTLKLSKE
;
A
#
# COMPACT_ATOMS: atom_id res chain seq x y z
N MET A 1 -7.65 28.02 67.65
CA MET A 1 -8.47 27.79 66.44
C MET A 1 -7.60 27.99 65.19
N LYS A 2 -6.60 27.12 64.97
CA LYS A 2 -5.52 27.32 63.97
C LYS A 2 -5.02 26.00 63.37
N LEU A 3 -5.91 25.01 63.20
CA LEU A 3 -5.55 23.71 62.61
C LEU A 3 -6.53 23.19 61.53
N PHE A 4 -7.56 23.93 61.17
CA PHE A 4 -8.58 23.46 60.21
C PHE A 4 -8.51 24.05 58.79
N SER A 5 -7.61 24.99 58.49
CA SER A 5 -7.60 25.65 57.16
C SER A 5 -6.58 25.08 56.15
N LYS A 6 -5.57 24.31 56.58
CA LYS A 6 -4.57 23.75 55.65
C LYS A 6 -4.97 22.40 55.04
N ASN A 7 -5.72 21.57 55.77
CA ASN A 7 -6.16 20.27 55.25
C ASN A 7 -7.35 20.37 54.30
N PHE A 8 -8.20 21.40 54.44
CA PHE A 8 -9.32 21.63 53.51
C PHE A 8 -8.83 22.14 52.16
N LEU A 9 -7.81 23.01 52.14
CA LEU A 9 -7.21 23.49 50.90
C LEU A 9 -6.43 22.39 50.16
N LEU A 10 -5.76 21.49 50.90
CA LEU A 10 -5.08 20.34 50.31
C LEU A 10 -6.07 19.32 49.72
N LEU A 11 -7.22 19.07 50.39
CA LEU A 11 -8.27 18.18 49.87
C LEU A 11 -8.95 18.76 48.63
N VAL A 12 -9.19 20.06 48.56
CA VAL A 12 -9.79 20.71 47.37
C VAL A 12 -8.81 20.73 46.19
N VAL A 13 -7.51 20.91 46.44
CA VAL A 13 -6.47 20.83 45.39
C VAL A 13 -6.26 19.40 44.91
N LEU A 14 -6.33 18.38 45.79
CA LEU A 14 -6.30 16.97 45.40
C LEU A 14 -7.57 16.53 44.66
N PHE A 15 -8.75 17.05 45.02
CA PHE A 15 -10.01 16.77 44.32
C PHE A 15 -10.03 17.38 42.90
N PHE A 16 -9.47 18.58 42.73
CA PHE A 16 -9.26 19.19 41.40
C PHE A 16 -8.15 18.50 40.60
N ALA A 17 -7.07 18.04 41.25
CA ALA A 17 -5.99 17.31 40.58
C ALA A 17 -6.45 15.92 40.09
N THR A 18 -7.39 15.26 40.78
CA THR A 18 -8.00 14.01 40.32
C THR A 18 -9.04 14.20 39.21
N LEU A 19 -9.66 15.39 39.11
CA LEU A 19 -10.50 15.75 37.96
C LEU A 19 -9.68 16.11 36.71
N LEU A 20 -8.40 16.44 36.87
CA LEU A 20 -7.46 16.70 35.77
C LEU A 20 -6.75 15.44 35.25
N SER A 21 -6.88 14.29 35.92
CA SER A 21 -6.19 13.05 35.52
C SER A 21 -7.06 12.01 34.79
N THR A 22 -8.30 12.32 34.45
CA THR A 22 -9.11 11.49 33.52
C THR A 22 -9.97 12.34 32.58
N VAL A 23 -9.41 13.40 32.01
CA VAL A 23 -9.82 13.73 30.64
C VAL A 23 -9.02 12.77 29.77
N LYS A 24 -9.57 11.58 29.48
CA LYS A 24 -9.18 10.90 28.24
C LYS A 24 -9.37 11.97 27.18
N ALA A 25 -8.30 12.44 26.54
CA ALA A 25 -8.40 13.33 25.40
C ALA A 25 -9.49 12.75 24.51
N GLN A 26 -10.59 13.47 24.36
CA GLN A 26 -11.67 13.03 23.49
C GLN A 26 -11.05 12.89 22.12
N GLN A 27 -10.95 11.66 21.65
CA GLN A 27 -10.32 11.34 20.38
C GLN A 27 -11.09 12.12 19.31
N THR A 28 -10.46 13.17 18.78
CA THR A 28 -11.06 14.00 17.74
C THR A 28 -11.24 13.15 16.51
N SER A 29 -12.42 13.20 15.89
CA SER A 29 -12.77 12.36 14.75
C SER A 29 -11.93 12.72 13.50
N ALA A 30 -11.60 14.01 13.36
CA ALA A 30 -10.54 14.54 12.51
C ALA A 30 -9.82 15.70 13.24
N ASN A 31 -8.54 15.95 12.96
CA ASN A 31 -7.83 17.09 13.56
C ASN A 31 -8.20 18.38 12.84
N VAL A 32 -8.49 19.43 13.63
CA VAL A 32 -9.07 20.69 13.17
C VAL A 32 -8.23 21.42 12.12
N ASN A 33 -6.91 21.17 12.06
CA ASN A 33 -6.02 21.84 11.12
C ASN A 33 -5.68 20.97 9.88
N ASP A 34 -6.18 19.74 9.83
CA ASP A 34 -5.76 18.80 8.80
C ASP A 34 -6.22 19.25 7.41
N ILE A 35 -5.40 18.90 6.41
CA ILE A 35 -5.79 18.86 5.01
C ILE A 35 -5.62 17.40 4.54
N MET A 36 -6.72 16.82 4.06
CA MET A 36 -6.77 15.46 3.56
C MET A 36 -6.49 15.43 2.05
N PHE A 37 -5.94 14.31 1.57
CA PHE A 37 -5.79 14.03 0.15
C PHE A 37 -6.30 12.64 -0.18
N GLN A 38 -7.34 12.55 -1.02
CA GLN A 38 -7.68 11.30 -1.70
C GLN A 38 -6.66 11.07 -2.80
N THR A 39 -5.73 10.13 -2.59
CA THR A 39 -4.56 9.93 -3.46
C THR A 39 -4.86 9.06 -4.68
N PHE A 40 -6.12 8.94 -5.09
CA PHE A 40 -6.53 8.13 -6.24
C PHE A 40 -7.83 8.66 -6.88
N GLY A 41 -7.97 8.40 -8.18
CA GLY A 41 -9.27 8.29 -8.85
C GLY A 41 -9.57 6.82 -9.16
N TRP A 42 -10.69 6.53 -9.83
CA TRP A 42 -11.19 5.16 -10.02
C TRP A 42 -10.15 4.19 -10.60
N ASP A 43 -9.59 4.51 -11.77
CA ASP A 43 -8.59 3.73 -12.50
C ASP A 43 -7.20 4.38 -12.44
N VAL A 44 -6.83 4.93 -11.27
CA VAL A 44 -5.54 5.63 -11.08
C VAL A 44 -4.32 4.78 -11.46
N HIS A 45 -4.39 3.46 -11.28
CA HIS A 45 -3.32 2.53 -11.61
C HIS A 45 -3.03 2.42 -13.11
N GLN A 46 -3.96 2.89 -13.96
CA GLN A 46 -3.82 2.90 -15.42
C GLN A 46 -3.29 4.24 -15.95
N GLN A 47 -3.18 5.27 -15.10
CA GLN A 47 -2.67 6.57 -15.51
C GLN A 47 -1.19 6.48 -15.80
N LYS A 48 -0.74 7.01 -16.95
CA LYS A 48 0.68 6.91 -17.36
C LYS A 48 1.64 7.47 -16.32
N ILE A 49 1.30 8.62 -15.73
CA ILE A 49 2.12 9.25 -14.68
C ILE A 49 2.35 8.33 -13.47
N VAL A 50 1.46 7.36 -13.24
CA VAL A 50 1.53 6.37 -12.16
C VAL A 50 2.18 5.08 -12.64
N SER A 51 1.76 4.54 -13.79
CA SER A 51 2.30 3.29 -14.33
C SER A 51 3.78 3.41 -14.71
N ASP A 52 4.19 4.58 -15.23
CA ASP A 52 5.58 4.86 -15.62
C ASP A 52 6.52 4.98 -14.41
N GLU A 53 5.97 5.06 -13.18
CA GLU A 53 6.69 5.01 -11.90
C GLU A 53 6.60 3.65 -11.19
N GLY A 54 5.98 2.65 -11.83
CA GLY A 54 5.87 1.29 -11.29
C GLY A 54 4.72 1.09 -10.31
N GLY A 55 3.69 1.94 -10.38
CA GLY A 55 2.46 1.82 -9.60
C GLY A 55 2.25 2.95 -8.58
N LEU A 56 1.04 2.99 -8.01
CA LEU A 56 0.58 4.08 -7.15
C LEU A 56 1.44 4.21 -5.88
N TYR A 57 1.82 3.09 -5.25
CA TYR A 57 2.61 3.14 -4.02
C TYR A 57 3.98 3.78 -4.24
N ASN A 58 4.64 3.50 -5.36
CA ASN A 58 5.89 4.16 -5.74
C ASN A 58 5.66 5.64 -6.05
N PHE A 59 4.62 5.95 -6.84
CA PHE A 59 4.27 7.33 -7.20
C PHE A 59 4.10 8.22 -5.97
N ILE A 60 3.39 7.73 -4.94
CA ILE A 60 3.19 8.44 -3.68
C ILE A 60 4.50 8.49 -2.87
N ASN A 61 5.24 7.38 -2.78
CA ASN A 61 6.50 7.33 -2.03
C ASN A 61 7.52 8.35 -2.56
N ASN A 62 7.61 8.52 -3.87
CA ASN A 62 8.52 9.48 -4.52
C ASN A 62 8.16 10.94 -4.25
N ARG A 63 6.95 11.20 -3.73
CA ARG A 63 6.40 12.54 -3.46
C ARG A 63 6.06 12.81 -2.00
N ALA A 64 6.35 11.85 -1.11
CA ALA A 64 5.99 11.93 0.31
C ALA A 64 6.50 13.21 1.01
N SER A 65 7.74 13.64 0.75
CA SER A 65 8.28 14.89 1.31
C SER A 65 7.55 16.12 0.76
N GLY A 66 7.29 16.12 -0.55
CA GLY A 66 6.54 17.20 -1.21
C GLY A 66 5.14 17.35 -0.66
N TYR A 67 4.44 16.24 -0.39
CA TYR A 67 3.12 16.27 0.24
C TYR A 67 3.16 16.88 1.65
N ALA A 68 4.17 16.53 2.46
CA ALA A 68 4.32 17.06 3.80
C ALA A 68 4.60 18.58 3.79
N VAL A 69 5.44 19.04 2.85
CA VAL A 69 5.77 20.47 2.68
C VAL A 69 4.59 21.27 2.13
N ALA A 70 3.85 20.71 1.16
CA ALA A 70 2.60 21.29 0.64
C ALA A 70 1.57 21.45 1.77
N GLY A 71 1.61 20.57 2.77
CA GLY A 71 0.83 20.66 3.99
C GLY A 71 -0.32 19.66 4.07
N PHE A 72 -0.23 18.55 3.33
CA PHE A 72 -1.11 17.42 3.54
C PHE A 72 -0.79 16.73 4.87
N ASN A 73 -1.83 16.42 5.63
CA ASN A 73 -1.71 15.76 6.93
C ASN A 73 -2.17 14.30 6.86
N VAL A 74 -3.21 14.02 6.06
CA VAL A 74 -3.83 12.70 5.95
C VAL A 74 -3.93 12.31 4.48
N LEU A 75 -3.38 11.14 4.12
CA LEU A 75 -3.45 10.62 2.75
C LEU A 75 -4.37 9.39 2.72
N TRP A 76 -5.57 9.57 2.14
CA TRP A 76 -6.52 8.49 1.89
C TRP A 76 -6.09 7.66 0.68
N LEU A 77 -5.66 6.45 0.98
CA LEU A 77 -5.19 5.43 0.05
C LEU A 77 -6.34 4.47 -0.31
N PRO A 78 -6.35 3.91 -1.53
CA PRO A 78 -7.41 2.98 -1.94
C PRO A 78 -7.38 1.67 -1.14
N PRO A 79 -8.43 0.83 -1.22
CA PRO A 79 -8.50 -0.41 -0.44
C PRO A 79 -7.27 -1.31 -0.71
N PRO A 80 -6.54 -1.74 0.34
CA PRO A 80 -5.25 -2.43 0.18
C PRO A 80 -5.37 -3.96 0.06
N SER A 81 -6.58 -4.51 0.24
CA SER A 81 -6.81 -5.95 0.21
C SER A 81 -7.02 -6.45 -1.21
N LYS A 82 -6.73 -7.74 -1.43
CA LYS A 82 -7.08 -8.45 -2.65
C LYS A 82 -8.58 -8.36 -2.89
N SER A 83 -8.95 -7.98 -4.11
CA SER A 83 -10.34 -7.73 -4.50
C SER A 83 -10.64 -8.28 -5.90
N THR A 84 -11.92 -8.47 -6.17
CA THR A 84 -12.45 -8.58 -7.54
C THR A 84 -12.61 -7.18 -8.15
N GLY A 85 -12.59 -7.06 -9.47
CA GLY A 85 -12.77 -5.79 -10.20
C GLY A 85 -11.54 -4.88 -10.25
N GLY A 86 -10.46 -5.21 -9.54
CA GLY A 86 -9.15 -4.59 -9.67
C GLY A 86 -8.99 -3.21 -9.02
N VAL A 87 -10.02 -2.63 -8.41
CA VAL A 87 -9.96 -1.31 -7.73
C VAL A 87 -10.24 -1.38 -6.23
N GLY A 88 -10.24 -2.58 -5.63
CA GLY A 88 -10.30 -2.75 -4.18
C GLY A 88 -11.69 -2.92 -3.56
N TYR A 89 -12.76 -2.36 -4.18
CA TYR A 89 -14.08 -2.25 -3.54
C TYR A 89 -14.90 -3.54 -3.43
N ILE A 90 -14.48 -4.67 -4.02
CA ILE A 90 -15.09 -5.99 -3.76
C ILE A 90 -14.03 -6.91 -3.14
N PRO A 91 -13.67 -6.72 -1.86
CA PRO A 91 -12.57 -7.47 -1.23
C PRO A 91 -12.93 -8.95 -1.13
N THR A 92 -11.99 -9.83 -1.50
CA THR A 92 -12.18 -11.29 -1.45
C THR A 92 -11.38 -11.93 -0.32
N GLU A 93 -10.14 -11.47 -0.13
CA GLU A 93 -9.24 -11.88 0.94
C GLU A 93 -8.79 -10.65 1.76
N LEU A 94 -9.49 -10.37 2.86
CA LEU A 94 -9.26 -9.17 3.67
C LEU A 94 -7.80 -9.04 4.15
N PHE A 95 -7.14 -10.14 4.52
CA PHE A 95 -5.75 -10.07 5.01
C PHE A 95 -4.68 -10.32 3.94
N ASN A 96 -5.04 -10.33 2.66
CA ASN A 96 -4.09 -10.47 1.56
C ASN A 96 -3.78 -9.10 0.94
N PHE A 97 -2.63 -8.52 1.31
CA PHE A 97 -2.17 -7.21 0.83
C PHE A 97 -1.20 -7.30 -0.35
N SER A 98 -0.92 -8.53 -0.82
CA SER A 98 0.09 -8.80 -1.84
C SER A 98 -0.44 -8.72 -3.27
N GLN A 99 -1.76 -8.73 -3.44
CA GLN A 99 -2.44 -8.76 -4.74
C GLN A 99 -3.34 -7.55 -4.91
N THR A 100 -2.75 -6.41 -5.29
CA THR A 100 -3.49 -5.19 -5.61
C THR A 100 -3.08 -4.66 -6.98
N SER A 101 -3.94 -3.85 -7.61
CA SER A 101 -3.57 -3.14 -8.84
C SER A 101 -2.68 -1.91 -8.59
N TYR A 102 -2.47 -1.55 -7.33
CA TYR A 102 -1.76 -0.33 -6.93
C TYR A 102 -0.26 -0.54 -6.73
N GLY A 103 0.15 -1.79 -6.48
CA GLY A 103 1.54 -2.20 -6.30
C GLY A 103 1.65 -3.42 -5.39
N SER A 104 2.88 -3.87 -5.19
CA SER A 104 3.24 -4.95 -4.26
C SER A 104 3.17 -4.50 -2.80
N GLU A 105 3.01 -5.47 -1.89
CA GLU A 105 3.04 -5.20 -0.45
C GLU A 105 4.37 -4.57 0.01
N ALA A 106 5.49 -4.90 -0.63
CA ALA A 106 6.78 -4.29 -0.34
C ALA A 106 6.78 -2.79 -0.66
N GLN A 107 6.20 -2.39 -1.79
CA GLN A 107 6.02 -0.98 -2.15
C GLN A 107 5.06 -0.28 -1.18
N LEU A 108 3.96 -0.94 -0.80
CA LEU A 108 3.02 -0.42 0.21
C LEU A 108 3.73 -0.13 1.53
N ARG A 109 4.49 -1.09 2.07
CA ARG A 109 5.23 -0.93 3.34
C ARG A 109 6.29 0.16 3.26
N ALA A 110 7.02 0.25 2.14
CA ALA A 110 8.01 1.30 1.93
C ALA A 110 7.34 2.68 1.94
N MET A 111 6.27 2.85 1.17
CA MET A 111 5.47 4.09 1.15
C MET A 111 4.93 4.44 2.54
N LEU A 112 4.30 3.50 3.25
CA LEU A 112 3.79 3.73 4.60
C LEU A 112 4.89 4.13 5.57
N THR A 113 6.08 3.52 5.48
CA THR A 113 7.24 3.89 6.31
C THR A 113 7.67 5.33 6.02
N THR A 114 7.80 5.70 4.75
CA THR A 114 8.16 7.07 4.33
C THR A 114 7.14 8.10 4.81
N LEU A 115 5.84 7.83 4.68
CA LEU A 115 4.78 8.72 5.16
C LEU A 115 4.80 8.89 6.69
N ASN A 116 4.97 7.79 7.43
CA ASN A 116 5.01 7.83 8.90
C ASN A 116 6.26 8.52 9.46
N THR A 117 7.36 8.53 8.71
CA THR A 117 8.63 9.12 9.12
C THR A 117 8.91 10.49 8.49
N SER A 118 7.98 11.00 7.67
CA SER A 118 8.09 12.34 7.09
C SER A 118 8.06 13.42 8.19
N SER A 119 8.58 14.60 7.87
CA SER A 119 8.51 15.77 8.76
C SER A 119 8.04 16.99 7.96
N PRO A 120 6.83 17.53 8.22
CA PRO A 120 5.81 17.00 9.14
C PRO A 120 5.34 15.57 8.80
N ARG A 121 4.89 14.82 9.81
CA ARG A 121 4.39 13.45 9.61
C ARG A 121 3.11 13.46 8.79
N ILE A 122 3.00 12.51 7.87
CA ILE A 122 1.76 12.21 7.15
C ILE A 122 1.11 10.97 7.78
N HIS A 123 -0.20 11.03 7.96
CA HIS A 123 -1.04 9.96 8.48
C HIS A 123 -1.69 9.18 7.32
N PRO A 124 -1.19 7.98 6.97
CA PRO A 124 -1.79 7.17 5.93
C PRO A 124 -3.13 6.59 6.39
N MET A 125 -4.17 6.91 5.62
CA MET A 125 -5.54 6.46 5.82
C MET A 125 -5.88 5.32 4.87
N ALA A 126 -6.32 4.18 5.41
CA ALA A 126 -6.83 3.07 4.61
C ALA A 126 -8.31 3.23 4.32
N ASP A 127 -8.72 2.91 3.09
CA ASP A 127 -10.12 2.71 2.74
C ASP A 127 -10.60 1.33 3.22
N ILE A 128 -11.55 1.33 4.15
CA ILE A 128 -12.05 0.16 4.85
C ILE A 128 -13.38 -0.27 4.24
N VAL A 129 -13.32 -1.32 3.42
CA VAL A 129 -14.48 -1.95 2.79
C VAL A 129 -14.87 -3.19 3.61
N VAL A 130 -15.86 -3.01 4.48
CA VAL A 130 -16.36 -4.06 5.37
C VAL A 130 -17.88 -4.13 5.43
N ASN A 131 -18.61 -3.36 4.61
CA ASN A 131 -20.05 -3.56 4.46
C ASN A 131 -20.33 -4.94 3.84
N HIS A 132 -19.64 -5.22 2.74
CA HIS A 132 -19.83 -6.41 1.94
C HIS A 132 -18.50 -7.08 1.64
N ARG A 133 -18.58 -8.32 1.16
CA ARG A 133 -17.40 -9.12 0.81
C ARG A 133 -17.66 -10.04 -0.38
N GLY A 134 -16.68 -10.17 -1.27
CA GLY A 134 -16.68 -11.17 -2.33
C GLY A 134 -16.17 -12.53 -1.84
N GLY A 135 -16.71 -13.63 -2.38
CA GLY A 135 -16.10 -14.95 -2.18
C GLY A 135 -14.83 -15.13 -3.01
N THR A 136 -14.06 -16.17 -2.70
CA THR A 136 -12.72 -16.39 -3.28
C THR A 136 -12.79 -17.11 -4.63
N THR A 137 -13.60 -18.16 -4.71
CA THR A 137 -13.80 -18.96 -5.92
C THR A 137 -15.27 -19.00 -6.36
N ASN A 138 -16.19 -18.75 -5.43
CA ASN A 138 -17.61 -18.62 -5.66
C ASN A 138 -18.16 -17.43 -4.85
N TRP A 139 -19.48 -17.37 -4.66
CA TRP A 139 -20.14 -16.22 -4.05
C TRP A 139 -20.08 -16.19 -2.51
N MET A 140 -19.86 -17.33 -1.85
CA MET A 140 -20.00 -17.49 -0.38
C MET A 140 -18.79 -18.14 0.29
N ASP A 141 -17.69 -18.38 -0.44
CA ASP A 141 -16.49 -19.04 0.08
C ASP A 141 -15.42 -18.01 0.51
N PHE A 142 -15.64 -17.42 1.68
CA PHE A 142 -14.66 -16.50 2.25
C PHE A 142 -13.38 -17.23 2.66
N THR A 143 -12.24 -16.70 2.23
CA THR A 143 -10.91 -17.16 2.67
C THR A 143 -10.08 -15.97 3.11
N ASN A 144 -9.19 -16.19 4.06
CA ASN A 144 -8.26 -15.17 4.55
C ASN A 144 -8.92 -13.86 5.04
N PRO A 145 -9.73 -13.92 6.12
CA PRO A 145 -10.07 -15.08 6.95
C PRO A 145 -11.27 -15.87 6.41
N THR A 146 -11.41 -17.12 6.85
CA THR A 146 -12.60 -17.94 6.59
C THR A 146 -13.71 -17.59 7.56
N TRP A 147 -14.89 -17.30 7.02
CA TRP A 147 -16.11 -17.04 7.79
C TRP A 147 -17.24 -17.93 7.29
N ASP A 148 -18.14 -18.31 8.20
CA ASP A 148 -19.24 -19.23 7.89
C ASP A 148 -20.50 -18.50 7.41
N CYS A 149 -21.60 -19.22 7.15
CA CYS A 149 -22.82 -18.62 6.65
C CYS A 149 -23.44 -17.56 7.57
N LYS A 150 -23.10 -17.54 8.87
CA LYS A 150 -23.62 -16.57 9.83
C LYS A 150 -22.94 -15.21 9.70
N SER A 151 -21.86 -15.13 8.92
CA SER A 151 -21.20 -13.87 8.61
C SER A 151 -21.91 -13.05 7.54
N VAL A 152 -22.92 -13.61 6.87
CA VAL A 152 -23.72 -12.93 5.85
C VAL A 152 -25.15 -12.77 6.36
N VAL A 153 -25.74 -11.60 6.14
CA VAL A 153 -27.09 -11.27 6.60
C VAL A 153 -28.14 -12.17 5.96
N SER A 154 -29.24 -12.47 6.66
CA SER A 154 -30.26 -13.43 6.19
C SER A 154 -31.11 -12.94 5.03
N ASN A 155 -31.19 -11.62 4.84
CA ASN A 155 -31.92 -10.94 3.77
C ASN A 155 -31.04 -10.54 2.59
N ASP A 156 -29.77 -10.93 2.59
CA ASP A 156 -28.85 -10.83 1.45
C ASP A 156 -29.43 -11.61 0.25
N GLU A 157 -29.19 -11.14 -0.97
CA GLU A 157 -29.79 -11.72 -2.18
C GLU A 157 -29.32 -13.16 -2.48
N ALA A 158 -28.21 -13.63 -1.89
CA ALA A 158 -27.80 -15.03 -1.95
C ALA A 158 -28.71 -15.96 -1.14
N SER A 159 -29.66 -15.42 -0.36
CA SER A 159 -30.75 -16.20 0.25
C SER A 159 -31.79 -16.68 -0.78
N GLY A 160 -31.91 -15.96 -1.91
CA GLY A 160 -32.88 -16.18 -2.97
C GLY A 160 -32.57 -17.38 -3.88
N PRO A 161 -33.30 -17.53 -5.01
CA PRO A 161 -33.12 -18.62 -5.97
C PRO A 161 -31.89 -18.44 -6.87
N LEU A 162 -31.06 -17.41 -6.63
CA LEU A 162 -29.78 -17.25 -7.30
C LEU A 162 -28.97 -18.53 -7.08
N ASN A 163 -28.47 -19.10 -8.17
CA ASN A 163 -27.88 -20.44 -8.25
C ASN A 163 -26.49 -20.50 -7.54
N THR A 164 -26.47 -20.32 -6.23
CA THR A 164 -25.30 -20.53 -5.37
C THR A 164 -25.31 -21.98 -4.91
N SER A 165 -24.71 -22.86 -5.71
CA SER A 165 -24.39 -24.21 -5.24
C SER A 165 -23.49 -24.12 -4.00
N GLY A 166 -23.95 -24.52 -2.81
CA GLY A 166 -23.07 -24.75 -1.64
C GLY A 166 -23.62 -24.28 -0.29
N ILE A 167 -23.62 -22.96 -0.03
CA ILE A 167 -23.85 -22.38 1.31
C ILE A 167 -24.77 -21.16 1.18
N LYS A 168 -25.91 -21.18 1.87
CA LYS A 168 -26.84 -20.03 1.95
C LYS A 168 -26.49 -19.14 3.14
N PRO A 169 -26.75 -17.83 3.09
CA PRO A 169 -26.68 -16.96 4.26
C PRO A 169 -27.55 -17.49 5.40
N CYS A 170 -27.05 -17.39 6.63
CA CYS A 170 -27.72 -17.89 7.83
C CYS A 170 -27.52 -16.96 9.04
N GLY A 171 -27.10 -15.71 8.81
CA GLY A 171 -26.98 -14.67 9.83
C GLY A 171 -28.32 -14.04 10.22
N THR A 172 -28.25 -12.86 10.80
CA THR A 172 -29.41 -12.03 11.13
C THR A 172 -29.74 -11.04 10.00
N ALA A 173 -30.87 -10.36 10.10
CA ALA A 173 -31.22 -9.35 9.10
C ALA A 173 -30.26 -8.17 9.15
N ASP A 174 -30.03 -7.55 8.00
CA ASP A 174 -29.18 -6.38 7.87
C ASP A 174 -29.59 -5.23 8.80
N THR A 175 -28.58 -4.51 9.30
CA THR A 175 -28.77 -3.33 10.15
C THR A 175 -28.69 -2.02 9.37
N GLY A 176 -28.38 -2.05 8.08
CA GLY A 176 -28.36 -0.90 7.18
C GLY A 176 -28.90 -1.21 5.78
N ASP A 177 -28.44 -0.44 4.80
CA ASP A 177 -28.84 -0.57 3.40
C ASP A 177 -28.05 -1.71 2.72
N GLY A 178 -28.74 -2.60 2.00
CA GLY A 178 -28.09 -3.72 1.29
C GLY A 178 -27.25 -3.27 0.08
N PHE A 179 -26.32 -4.13 -0.34
CA PHE A 179 -25.42 -3.90 -1.46
C PHE A 179 -25.33 -5.11 -2.42
N ASP A 180 -25.96 -4.97 -3.59
CA ASP A 180 -26.06 -6.05 -4.59
C ASP A 180 -24.71 -6.48 -5.25
N GLY A 181 -23.60 -5.79 -4.97
CA GLY A 181 -22.30 -6.08 -5.60
C GLY A 181 -21.43 -7.10 -4.85
N GLY A 182 -21.80 -7.48 -3.63
CA GLY A 182 -21.05 -8.38 -2.75
C GLY A 182 -21.95 -8.98 -1.68
N ARG A 183 -21.44 -9.82 -0.78
CA ARG A 183 -22.24 -10.38 0.32
C ARG A 183 -22.27 -9.41 1.48
N ASP A 184 -23.44 -8.94 1.89
CA ASP A 184 -23.59 -8.03 3.03
C ASP A 184 -23.26 -8.75 4.35
N LEU A 185 -22.33 -8.17 5.11
CA LEU A 185 -21.77 -8.78 6.31
C LEU A 185 -22.65 -8.53 7.53
N ASP A 186 -22.92 -9.59 8.29
CA ASP A 186 -23.69 -9.50 9.53
C ASP A 186 -22.83 -8.95 10.66
N HIS A 187 -22.84 -7.62 10.84
CA HIS A 187 -22.09 -6.96 11.91
C HIS A 187 -22.66 -7.21 13.32
N THR A 188 -23.82 -7.87 13.48
CA THR A 188 -24.28 -8.36 14.79
C THR A 188 -23.50 -9.61 15.21
N ASN A 189 -22.89 -10.31 14.26
CA ASN A 189 -22.15 -11.54 14.49
C ASN A 189 -20.76 -11.28 15.09
N SER A 190 -20.42 -12.00 16.16
CA SER A 190 -19.13 -11.87 16.84
C SER A 190 -17.93 -12.30 15.99
N GLN A 191 -18.09 -13.22 15.05
CA GLN A 191 -17.06 -13.61 14.07
C GLN A 191 -16.72 -12.45 13.15
N VAL A 192 -17.72 -11.75 12.61
CA VAL A 192 -17.53 -10.58 11.75
C VAL A 192 -16.87 -9.46 12.55
N GLN A 193 -17.41 -9.13 13.73
CA GLN A 193 -16.83 -8.07 14.56
C GLN A 193 -15.37 -8.34 14.94
N SER A 194 -15.04 -9.59 15.29
CA SER A 194 -13.65 -9.98 15.64
C SER A 194 -12.75 -9.94 14.41
N GLY A 195 -13.24 -10.40 13.26
CA GLY A 195 -12.51 -10.38 12.00
C GLY A 195 -12.21 -8.97 11.49
N VAL A 196 -13.17 -8.03 11.63
CA VAL A 196 -12.94 -6.62 11.31
C VAL A 196 -11.92 -5.99 12.26
N LYS A 197 -11.99 -6.27 13.57
CA LYS A 197 -10.99 -5.79 14.54
C LYS A 197 -9.59 -6.33 14.23
N GLU A 198 -9.49 -7.59 13.83
CA GLU A 198 -8.22 -8.19 13.39
C GLU A 198 -7.72 -7.54 12.10
N PHE A 199 -8.61 -7.28 11.13
CA PHE A 199 -8.27 -6.59 9.88
C PHE A 199 -7.61 -5.23 10.16
N LEU A 200 -8.24 -4.40 10.99
CA LEU A 200 -7.72 -3.09 11.37
C LEU A 200 -6.37 -3.21 12.11
N THR A 201 -6.22 -4.21 12.97
CA THR A 201 -4.95 -4.49 13.66
C THR A 201 -3.83 -4.82 12.67
N ARG A 202 -4.13 -5.63 11.64
CA ARG A 202 -3.18 -5.99 10.58
C ARG A 202 -2.81 -4.77 9.73
N LEU A 203 -3.77 -3.93 9.37
CA LEU A 203 -3.52 -2.67 8.67
C LEU A 203 -2.62 -1.73 9.49
N LYS A 204 -2.84 -1.62 10.80
CA LYS A 204 -1.92 -0.92 11.70
C LYS A 204 -0.51 -1.51 11.69
N GLY A 205 -0.40 -2.84 11.65
CA GLY A 205 0.87 -3.55 11.49
C GLY A 205 1.58 -3.31 10.14
N LEU A 206 0.86 -2.83 9.10
CA LEU A 206 1.48 -2.35 7.85
C LEU A 206 2.02 -0.92 7.99
N GLY A 207 1.44 -0.12 8.88
CA GLY A 207 1.75 1.28 9.07
C GLY A 207 0.59 2.25 8.78
N PHE A 208 -0.61 1.75 8.48
CA PHE A 208 -1.79 2.63 8.45
C PHE A 208 -2.15 3.09 9.86
N ASP A 209 -2.69 4.30 10.00
CA ASP A 209 -3.15 4.78 11.30
C ASP A 209 -4.47 5.55 11.27
N SER A 210 -5.12 5.64 10.11
CA SER A 210 -6.38 6.37 9.91
C SER A 210 -7.34 5.60 9.01
N TRP A 211 -8.66 5.79 9.16
CA TRP A 211 -9.68 4.98 8.47
C TRP A 211 -10.70 5.82 7.69
N ARG A 212 -10.89 5.50 6.42
CA ARG A 212 -12.08 5.91 5.65
C ARG A 212 -13.04 4.72 5.59
N TRP A 213 -14.29 4.90 5.99
CA TRP A 213 -15.30 3.84 5.99
C TRP A 213 -16.15 3.90 4.72
N ASP A 214 -16.03 2.85 3.91
CA ASP A 214 -16.82 2.64 2.70
C ASP A 214 -18.26 2.27 3.01
N VAL A 215 -19.20 2.75 2.18
CA VAL A 215 -20.65 2.43 2.26
C VAL A 215 -21.15 2.55 3.71
N ALA A 216 -21.01 3.73 4.32
CA ALA A 216 -21.30 3.92 5.74
C ALA A 216 -22.81 3.81 6.10
N LYS A 217 -23.67 3.75 5.08
CA LYS A 217 -25.10 3.43 5.18
C LYS A 217 -25.38 1.93 5.35
N GLY A 218 -24.41 1.08 5.01
CA GLY A 218 -24.63 -0.34 4.86
C GLY A 218 -24.84 -1.12 6.16
N PHE A 219 -24.44 -0.56 7.30
CA PHE A 219 -24.76 -1.13 8.61
C PHE A 219 -24.86 -0.06 9.71
N SER A 220 -25.27 -0.46 10.90
CA SER A 220 -25.49 0.48 12.01
C SER A 220 -24.22 1.26 12.39
N ALA A 221 -24.35 2.59 12.51
CA ALA A 221 -23.33 3.53 12.95
C ALA A 221 -22.60 3.10 14.26
N SER A 222 -23.29 2.38 15.14
CA SER A 222 -22.75 1.92 16.42
C SER A 222 -21.54 0.99 16.27
N TYR A 223 -21.55 0.10 15.28
CA TYR A 223 -20.46 -0.84 15.00
C TYR A 223 -19.22 -0.12 14.47
N PHE A 224 -19.36 0.89 13.62
CA PHE A 224 -18.23 1.76 13.23
C PHE A 224 -17.58 2.36 14.47
N GLY A 225 -18.39 2.88 15.40
CA GLY A 225 -17.88 3.40 16.67
C GLY A 225 -17.12 2.35 17.48
N ASP A 226 -17.57 1.09 17.50
CA ASP A 226 -16.91 -0.01 18.22
C ASP A 226 -15.57 -0.37 17.57
N TYR A 227 -15.51 -0.38 16.23
CA TYR A 227 -14.28 -0.63 15.49
C TYR A 227 -13.28 0.50 15.63
N ILE A 228 -13.73 1.76 15.63
CA ILE A 228 -12.88 2.94 15.86
C ILE A 228 -12.32 2.92 17.29
N GLU A 229 -13.14 2.57 18.29
CA GLU A 229 -12.68 2.45 19.67
C GLU A 229 -11.66 1.32 19.86
N ALA A 230 -11.91 0.16 19.25
CA ALA A 230 -10.98 -0.97 19.32
C ALA A 230 -9.66 -0.66 18.62
N SER A 231 -9.71 0.08 17.51
CA SER A 231 -8.53 0.33 16.67
C SER A 231 -7.81 1.62 16.99
N THR A 232 -8.42 2.63 17.63
CA THR A 232 -7.82 3.94 17.97
C THR A 232 -7.04 4.62 16.82
N PRO A 233 -7.69 4.98 15.69
CA PRO A 233 -7.04 5.71 14.61
C PRO A 233 -6.69 7.16 14.97
N TYR A 234 -5.76 7.78 14.25
CA TYR A 234 -5.51 9.21 14.28
C TYR A 234 -6.70 10.01 13.72
N SER A 235 -7.23 9.59 12.57
CA SER A 235 -8.44 10.17 11.96
C SER A 235 -9.38 9.08 11.47
N SER A 236 -10.70 9.34 11.53
CA SER A 236 -11.72 8.49 10.95
C SER A 236 -12.80 9.30 10.24
N VAL A 237 -13.15 8.91 9.00
CA VAL A 237 -14.23 9.54 8.22
C VAL A 237 -15.12 8.47 7.58
N GLY A 238 -16.43 8.66 7.60
CA GLY A 238 -17.38 7.77 6.91
C GLY A 238 -17.96 8.39 5.64
N GLU A 239 -18.10 7.57 4.61
CA GLU A 239 -18.92 7.87 3.44
C GLU A 239 -20.39 7.56 3.73
N TYR A 240 -21.03 8.43 4.51
CA TYR A 240 -22.49 8.40 4.64
C TYR A 240 -23.09 9.29 3.55
N TRP A 241 -23.32 8.72 2.36
CA TRP A 241 -23.72 9.49 1.17
C TRP A 241 -25.16 9.99 1.28
N ASP A 242 -25.36 11.17 1.87
CA ASP A 242 -26.66 11.80 2.03
C ASP A 242 -26.56 13.33 1.97
N GLY A 243 -27.41 13.96 1.17
CA GLY A 243 -27.42 15.42 1.00
C GLY A 243 -28.06 16.19 2.16
N ASN A 244 -28.42 15.54 3.27
CA ASN A 244 -29.03 16.17 4.43
C ASN A 244 -28.09 16.17 5.64
N ARG A 245 -27.65 17.34 6.08
CA ARG A 245 -26.75 17.51 7.23
C ARG A 245 -27.24 16.89 8.54
N ASN A 246 -28.56 16.83 8.78
CA ASN A 246 -29.08 16.20 10.00
C ASN A 246 -28.94 14.68 9.95
N THR A 247 -29.09 14.07 8.77
CA THR A 247 -28.83 12.65 8.57
C THR A 247 -27.34 12.34 8.79
N LEU A 248 -26.45 13.17 8.23
CA LEU A 248 -25.00 13.06 8.45
C LEU A 248 -24.66 13.18 9.95
N LYS A 249 -25.23 14.19 10.62
CA LYS A 249 -25.08 14.40 12.07
C LYS A 249 -25.54 13.18 12.87
N ASN A 250 -26.71 12.62 12.55
CA ASN A 250 -27.26 11.45 13.25
C ASN A 250 -26.36 10.22 13.09
N TRP A 251 -25.75 10.03 11.91
CA TRP A 251 -24.78 8.96 11.72
C TRP A 251 -23.52 9.18 12.56
N VAL A 252 -22.95 10.40 12.55
CA VAL A 252 -21.81 10.78 13.40
C VAL A 252 -22.11 10.50 14.87
N ASP A 253 -23.29 10.90 15.36
CA ASP A 253 -23.74 10.64 16.73
C ASP A 253 -23.89 9.15 17.02
N GLY A 254 -24.38 8.38 16.04
CA GLY A 254 -24.50 6.92 16.12
C GLY A 254 -23.13 6.23 16.27
N THR A 255 -22.06 6.80 15.73
CA THR A 255 -20.67 6.34 16.00
C THR A 255 -20.19 6.70 17.42
N ARG A 256 -21.03 7.36 18.22
CA ARG A 256 -20.70 8.03 19.50
C ARG A 256 -19.71 9.18 19.31
N GLY A 257 -19.82 9.89 18.19
CA GLY A 257 -18.97 11.01 17.82
C GLY A 257 -17.51 10.63 17.51
N LYS A 258 -17.24 9.35 17.26
CA LYS A 258 -15.88 8.81 17.03
C LYS A 258 -15.41 8.94 15.57
N SER A 259 -16.34 9.13 14.62
CA SER A 259 -16.04 9.36 13.21
C SER A 259 -16.49 10.75 12.76
N ALA A 260 -15.73 11.35 11.84
CA ALA A 260 -16.22 12.41 10.98
C ALA A 260 -17.07 11.82 9.84
N ALA A 261 -17.78 12.65 9.10
CA ALA A 261 -18.46 12.28 7.85
C ALA A 261 -18.00 13.18 6.69
N PHE A 262 -18.03 12.65 5.48
CA PHE A 262 -17.92 13.48 4.27
C PHE A 262 -19.15 14.40 4.14
N ASP A 263 -18.93 15.68 3.85
CA ASP A 263 -19.98 16.69 3.81
C ASP A 263 -20.75 16.69 2.48
N PHE A 264 -21.56 15.66 2.26
CA PHE A 264 -22.39 15.56 1.06
C PHE A 264 -23.46 16.67 0.99
N ASP A 265 -23.91 17.22 2.11
CA ASP A 265 -24.81 18.38 2.16
C ASP A 265 -24.14 19.62 1.53
N LEU A 266 -22.92 19.98 1.99
CA LEU A 266 -22.16 21.06 1.36
C LEU A 266 -21.83 20.78 -0.10
N TYR A 267 -21.44 19.55 -0.42
CA TYR A 267 -21.05 19.17 -1.77
C TYR A 267 -22.15 19.47 -2.82
N TYR A 268 -23.41 19.13 -2.52
CA TYR A 268 -24.53 19.45 -3.41
C TYR A 268 -24.81 20.96 -3.50
N ASP A 269 -24.76 21.67 -2.36
CA ASP A 269 -24.92 23.13 -2.33
C ASP A 269 -23.82 23.84 -3.13
N LEU A 270 -22.58 23.35 -3.04
CA LEU A 270 -21.42 23.91 -3.73
C LEU A 270 -21.52 23.68 -5.24
N ILE A 271 -21.95 22.51 -5.69
CA ILE A 271 -22.22 22.22 -7.11
C ILE A 271 -23.26 23.20 -7.67
N ASP A 272 -24.40 23.35 -7.00
CA ASP A 272 -25.46 24.26 -7.46
C ASP A 272 -24.96 25.71 -7.49
N ALA A 273 -24.17 26.12 -6.49
CA ALA A 273 -23.59 27.45 -6.44
C ALA A 273 -22.63 27.74 -7.61
N VAL A 274 -21.65 26.86 -7.87
CA VAL A 274 -20.59 27.15 -8.84
C VAL A 274 -20.98 26.80 -10.28
N ASN A 275 -21.75 25.74 -10.50
CA ASN A 275 -22.16 25.32 -11.85
C ASN A 275 -23.36 26.12 -12.35
N ASN A 276 -24.33 26.43 -11.48
CA ASN A 276 -25.57 27.10 -11.88
C ASN A 276 -25.61 28.58 -11.46
N GLY A 277 -24.57 29.09 -10.81
CA GLY A 277 -24.51 30.46 -10.31
C GLY A 277 -25.44 30.74 -9.13
N ASN A 278 -25.96 29.72 -8.46
CA ASN A 278 -26.90 29.84 -7.35
C ASN A 278 -26.17 30.06 -6.01
N TYR A 279 -25.41 31.16 -5.89
CA TYR A 279 -24.62 31.43 -4.68
C TYR A 279 -25.45 31.64 -3.41
N GLY A 280 -26.76 31.82 -3.54
CA GLY A 280 -27.71 31.87 -2.42
C GLY A 280 -27.66 30.61 -1.55
N ARG A 281 -27.26 29.45 -2.11
CA ARG A 281 -27.00 28.20 -1.35
C ARG A 281 -25.93 28.37 -0.28
N LEU A 282 -24.97 29.27 -0.50
CA LEU A 282 -23.84 29.52 0.40
C LEU A 282 -24.08 30.71 1.35
N ALA A 283 -25.25 31.35 1.29
CA ALA A 283 -25.54 32.61 1.99
C ALA A 283 -25.51 32.51 3.52
N GLY A 284 -25.76 31.32 4.08
CA GLY A 284 -25.85 31.12 5.53
C GLY A 284 -24.51 31.19 6.29
N GLY A 285 -23.38 31.38 5.59
CA GLY A 285 -22.01 31.33 6.16
C GLY A 285 -21.56 29.94 6.61
N TYR A 286 -22.51 29.06 6.92
CA TYR A 286 -22.32 27.71 7.45
C TYR A 286 -23.24 26.68 6.74
N PRO A 287 -23.19 26.54 5.39
CA PRO A 287 -23.80 25.38 4.73
C PRO A 287 -23.06 24.09 5.10
N GLY A 288 -23.69 22.93 4.92
CA GLY A 288 -23.10 21.64 5.27
C GLY A 288 -23.18 21.24 6.75
N LEU A 289 -22.59 20.08 7.03
CA LEU A 289 -22.42 19.52 8.37
C LEU A 289 -21.50 20.39 9.24
N ALA A 290 -20.46 21.00 8.65
CA ALA A 290 -19.54 21.89 9.37
C ALA A 290 -20.25 23.08 10.02
N GLY A 291 -21.43 23.44 9.49
CA GLY A 291 -22.24 24.52 10.02
C GLY A 291 -23.05 24.20 11.28
N ILE A 292 -23.11 22.94 11.69
CA ILE A 292 -23.78 22.55 12.93
C ILE A 292 -22.80 22.77 14.10
N PHE A 293 -23.24 23.51 15.12
CA PHE A 293 -22.44 23.78 16.31
C PHE A 293 -21.89 22.48 16.92
N GLY A 294 -20.57 22.38 17.04
CA GLY A 294 -19.87 21.22 17.59
C GLY A 294 -19.51 20.10 16.59
N TYR A 295 -19.79 20.28 15.30
CA TYR A 295 -19.51 19.27 14.26
C TYR A 295 -18.44 19.68 13.25
N ALA A 296 -17.87 20.87 13.34
CA ALA A 296 -16.91 21.34 12.34
C ALA A 296 -15.64 20.47 12.26
N ASP A 297 -15.18 19.91 13.38
CA ASP A 297 -14.11 18.91 13.49
C ASP A 297 -14.52 17.48 13.09
N LYS A 298 -15.81 17.27 12.80
CA LYS A 298 -16.41 15.99 12.41
C LYS A 298 -16.87 16.02 10.95
N THR A 299 -16.34 16.96 10.18
CA THR A 299 -16.74 17.21 8.81
C THR A 299 -15.52 17.21 7.91
N VAL A 300 -15.56 16.36 6.88
CA VAL A 300 -14.58 16.39 5.78
C VAL A 300 -15.26 16.96 4.53
N THR A 301 -14.91 18.19 4.18
CA THR A 301 -15.42 18.87 2.97
C THR A 301 -14.60 18.47 1.76
N PHE A 302 -15.22 18.34 0.58
CA PHE A 302 -14.54 17.91 -0.65
C PHE A 302 -15.21 18.54 -1.88
N VAL A 303 -14.53 18.50 -3.02
CA VAL A 303 -15.03 19.03 -4.31
C VAL A 303 -15.66 17.91 -5.13
N ASP A 304 -14.96 16.78 -5.27
CA ASP A 304 -15.42 15.54 -5.89
C ASP A 304 -14.59 14.36 -5.34
N ASN A 305 -15.00 13.13 -5.67
CA ASN A 305 -14.27 11.92 -5.32
C ASN A 305 -14.31 10.90 -6.49
N HIS A 306 -13.75 9.71 -6.28
CA HIS A 306 -13.68 8.64 -7.28
C HIS A 306 -15.02 8.08 -7.80
N ASP A 307 -16.16 8.42 -7.20
CA ASP A 307 -17.50 7.94 -7.58
C ASP A 307 -18.40 9.02 -8.17
N THR A 308 -18.19 10.28 -7.78
CA THR A 308 -19.15 11.36 -8.08
C THR A 308 -19.41 11.54 -9.57
N PHE A 309 -18.39 11.32 -10.41
CA PHE A 309 -18.48 11.48 -11.86
C PHE A 309 -19.38 10.48 -12.58
N VAL A 310 -19.76 9.36 -11.96
CA VAL A 310 -20.78 8.44 -12.52
C VAL A 310 -22.17 8.68 -11.96
N LYS A 311 -22.30 9.44 -10.86
CA LYS A 311 -23.57 9.75 -10.21
C LYS A 311 -24.20 11.06 -10.67
N GLY A 312 -23.61 11.73 -11.68
CA GLY A 312 -24.23 12.80 -12.46
C GLY A 312 -24.19 14.21 -11.87
N SER A 313 -23.57 14.42 -10.71
CA SER A 313 -23.46 15.73 -10.07
C SER A 313 -21.99 16.07 -9.82
N ILE A 314 -21.21 16.53 -10.79
CA ILE A 314 -19.81 16.93 -10.54
C ILE A 314 -19.61 18.42 -10.71
N ILE A 315 -18.60 18.97 -10.05
CA ILE A 315 -18.15 20.32 -10.36
C ILE A 315 -17.48 20.28 -11.74
N THR A 316 -17.92 21.13 -12.66
CA THR A 316 -17.36 21.14 -14.02
C THR A 316 -15.91 21.62 -14.00
N SER A 317 -15.12 21.21 -15.01
CA SER A 317 -13.68 21.49 -15.05
C SER A 317 -13.32 22.97 -14.84
N ASP A 318 -14.09 23.90 -15.41
CA ASP A 318 -13.87 25.35 -15.27
C ASP A 318 -14.20 25.90 -13.87
N ASN A 319 -14.93 25.13 -13.07
CA ASN A 319 -15.40 25.50 -11.74
C ASN A 319 -14.65 24.81 -10.59
N ILE A 320 -13.78 23.83 -10.88
CA ILE A 320 -13.01 23.09 -9.86
C ILE A 320 -12.30 24.03 -8.88
N MET A 321 -11.63 25.06 -9.41
CA MET A 321 -10.90 26.00 -8.56
C MET A 321 -11.80 26.91 -7.72
N LYS A 322 -13.05 27.16 -8.13
CA LYS A 322 -14.04 27.86 -7.29
C LYS A 322 -14.41 26.98 -6.09
N GLY A 323 -14.60 25.68 -6.33
CA GLY A 323 -14.82 24.70 -5.27
C GLY A 323 -13.67 24.64 -4.27
N TYR A 324 -12.42 24.55 -4.74
CA TYR A 324 -11.25 24.57 -3.86
C TYR A 324 -11.04 25.89 -3.14
N ALA A 325 -11.27 27.03 -3.80
CA ALA A 325 -11.20 28.33 -3.14
C ALA A 325 -12.19 28.42 -1.97
N TYR A 326 -13.37 27.81 -2.11
CA TYR A 326 -14.33 27.68 -1.02
C TYR A 326 -13.79 26.76 0.09
N ILE A 327 -13.67 25.45 -0.15
CA ILE A 327 -13.39 24.48 0.93
C ILE A 327 -12.05 24.71 1.63
N MET A 328 -11.06 25.29 0.94
CA MET A 328 -9.74 25.52 1.52
C MET A 328 -9.70 26.79 2.40
N THR A 329 -10.60 27.74 2.18
CA THR A 329 -10.69 28.96 3.00
C THR A 329 -11.73 28.87 4.12
N HIS A 330 -12.60 27.86 4.08
CA HIS A 330 -13.76 27.71 4.96
C HIS A 330 -13.55 26.72 6.12
N PRO A 331 -14.48 26.70 7.09
CA PRO A 331 -14.54 25.70 8.17
C PRO A 331 -14.70 24.26 7.64
N GLY A 332 -14.47 23.28 8.52
CA GLY A 332 -14.33 21.87 8.15
C GLY A 332 -12.91 21.48 7.74
N VAL A 333 -12.69 20.18 7.54
CA VAL A 333 -11.42 19.59 7.10
C VAL A 333 -11.47 19.38 5.57
N PRO A 334 -10.70 20.12 4.76
CA PRO A 334 -10.75 19.98 3.31
C PRO A 334 -10.05 18.71 2.82
N CYS A 335 -10.65 18.03 1.84
CA CYS A 335 -10.09 16.90 1.13
C CYS A 335 -9.83 17.26 -0.35
N VAL A 336 -8.58 17.12 -0.76
CA VAL A 336 -8.14 17.27 -2.15
C VAL A 336 -8.34 15.95 -2.90
N PHE A 337 -8.60 16.01 -4.20
CA PHE A 337 -8.87 14.84 -5.04
C PHE A 337 -7.78 14.68 -6.11
N PHE A 338 -7.19 13.49 -6.22
CA PHE A 338 -6.05 13.22 -7.10
C PHE A 338 -6.26 13.67 -8.55
N PRO A 339 -7.38 13.34 -9.23
CA PRO A 339 -7.62 13.80 -10.59
C PRO A 339 -7.68 15.32 -10.75
N HIS A 340 -8.14 16.06 -9.74
CA HIS A 340 -8.12 17.52 -9.79
C HIS A 340 -6.71 18.09 -9.60
N TYR A 341 -5.90 17.41 -8.79
CA TYR A 341 -4.54 17.80 -8.49
C TYR A 341 -3.59 17.52 -9.66
N TYR A 342 -3.59 16.28 -10.16
CA TYR A 342 -2.66 15.81 -11.21
C TYR A 342 -3.27 15.75 -12.62
N GLY A 343 -4.57 15.97 -12.79
CA GLY A 343 -5.25 15.76 -14.06
C GLY A 343 -5.36 14.28 -14.43
N GLY A 344 -5.67 14.01 -15.69
CA GLY A 344 -5.72 12.67 -16.26
C GLY A 344 -7.10 12.29 -16.80
N THR A 345 -7.22 11.07 -17.30
CA THR A 345 -8.45 10.55 -17.93
C THR A 345 -8.93 9.35 -17.15
N TYR A 346 -10.12 9.45 -16.56
CA TYR A 346 -10.66 8.44 -15.65
C TYR A 346 -11.95 7.84 -16.20
N LYS A 347 -12.14 6.53 -16.01
CA LYS A 347 -13.29 5.80 -16.52
C LYS A 347 -13.93 4.89 -15.46
N LYS A 348 -15.26 4.97 -15.34
CA LYS A 348 -16.10 4.07 -14.52
C LYS A 348 -17.49 3.95 -15.15
N GLU A 349 -18.11 2.76 -15.12
CA GLU A 349 -19.50 2.55 -15.56
C GLU A 349 -19.84 3.17 -16.94
N ASN A 350 -18.92 3.06 -17.90
CA ASN A 350 -19.01 3.66 -19.25
C ASN A 350 -18.97 5.20 -19.32
N VAL A 351 -18.81 5.91 -18.20
CA VAL A 351 -18.54 7.34 -18.15
C VAL A 351 -17.02 7.56 -18.19
N THR A 352 -16.57 8.52 -18.99
CA THR A 352 -15.17 8.95 -19.06
C THR A 352 -15.10 10.45 -18.82
N VAL A 353 -14.18 10.88 -17.97
CA VAL A 353 -13.94 12.29 -17.66
C VAL A 353 -12.46 12.61 -17.80
N VAL A 354 -12.16 13.81 -18.29
CA VAL A 354 -10.79 14.31 -18.45
C VAL A 354 -10.61 15.52 -17.55
N TYR A 355 -9.64 15.45 -16.65
CA TYR A 355 -9.29 16.53 -15.74
C TYR A 355 -7.99 17.21 -16.17
N THR A 356 -7.95 18.52 -15.97
CA THR A 356 -6.71 19.30 -16.08
C THR A 356 -6.05 19.37 -14.70
N ALA A 357 -4.71 19.33 -14.65
CA ALA A 357 -3.96 19.41 -13.40
C ALA A 357 -4.05 20.82 -12.78
N ASN A 358 -4.26 20.89 -11.46
CA ASN A 358 -4.36 22.14 -10.70
C ASN A 358 -3.42 22.20 -9.49
N GLU A 359 -2.42 21.32 -9.41
CA GLU A 359 -1.45 21.20 -8.32
C GLU A 359 -0.98 22.55 -7.75
N ILE A 360 -0.40 23.43 -8.58
CA ILE A 360 0.16 24.71 -8.12
C ILE A 360 -0.93 25.61 -7.49
N ALA A 361 -2.11 25.67 -8.10
CA ALA A 361 -3.20 26.53 -7.63
C ALA A 361 -3.80 26.01 -6.32
N ILE A 362 -3.95 24.69 -6.18
CA ILE A 362 -4.40 24.05 -4.93
C ILE A 362 -3.36 24.26 -3.83
N ASN A 363 -2.07 24.07 -4.12
CA ASN A 363 -1.00 24.28 -3.14
C ASN A 363 -0.93 25.72 -2.62
N LYS A 364 -1.21 26.71 -3.47
CA LYS A 364 -1.33 28.12 -3.03
C LYS A 364 -2.46 28.31 -2.02
N LEU A 365 -3.63 27.71 -2.27
CA LEU A 365 -4.77 27.78 -1.36
C LEU A 365 -4.47 27.08 -0.02
N MET A 366 -3.82 25.92 -0.06
CA MET A 366 -3.39 25.20 1.15
C MET A 366 -2.36 26.01 1.95
N ALA A 367 -1.40 26.64 1.29
CA ALA A 367 -0.42 27.51 1.92
C ALA A 367 -1.07 28.72 2.60
N ILE A 368 -2.08 29.35 1.96
CA ILE A 368 -2.86 30.43 2.57
C ILE A 368 -3.60 29.93 3.82
N ARG A 369 -4.31 28.80 3.73
CA ARG A 369 -5.04 28.21 4.87
C ARG A 369 -4.13 28.03 6.07
N ARG A 370 -2.97 27.41 5.85
CA ARG A 370 -1.97 27.14 6.89
C ARG A 370 -1.34 28.41 7.45
N ALA A 371 -0.85 29.30 6.60
CA ALA A 371 -0.13 30.50 7.03
C ALA A 371 -1.03 31.47 7.81
N THR A 372 -2.33 31.47 7.52
CA THR A 372 -3.32 32.32 8.19
C THR A 372 -3.96 31.65 9.41
N GLY A 373 -3.69 30.35 9.62
CA GLY A 373 -4.23 29.56 10.71
C GLY A 373 -5.73 29.27 10.58
N ILE A 374 -6.30 29.33 9.37
CA ILE A 374 -7.68 28.89 9.15
C ILE A 374 -7.78 27.39 9.46
N ASN A 375 -8.80 27.01 10.22
CA ASN A 375 -9.02 25.64 10.65
C ASN A 375 -10.51 25.30 10.64
N ALA A 376 -10.82 24.09 11.09
CA ALA A 376 -12.17 23.54 11.07
C ALA A 376 -13.20 24.40 11.82
N TYR A 377 -12.80 25.17 12.84
CA TYR A 377 -13.68 26.03 13.65
C TYR A 377 -13.59 27.52 13.35
N SER A 378 -12.92 27.91 12.26
CA SER A 378 -12.96 29.30 11.80
C SER A 378 -14.40 29.79 11.61
N SER A 379 -14.59 31.11 11.66
CA SER A 379 -15.91 31.72 11.47
C SER A 379 -16.00 32.45 10.15
N VAL A 380 -17.18 32.43 9.52
CA VAL A 380 -17.42 33.02 8.20
C VAL A 380 -18.43 34.16 8.31
N VAL A 381 -18.11 35.30 7.68
CA VAL A 381 -19.03 36.41 7.47
C VAL A 381 -19.23 36.59 5.96
N VAL A 382 -20.43 36.23 5.47
CA VAL A 382 -20.78 36.37 4.06
C VAL A 382 -21.10 37.83 3.75
N SER A 383 -20.40 38.39 2.76
CA SER A 383 -20.59 39.76 2.30
C SER A 383 -21.48 39.84 1.05
N ASN A 384 -21.48 38.81 0.21
CA ASN A 384 -22.37 38.70 -0.96
C ASN A 384 -22.64 37.22 -1.25
N ALA A 385 -23.87 36.91 -1.66
CA ALA A 385 -24.31 35.59 -2.12
C ALA A 385 -25.37 35.70 -3.24
N GLY A 386 -25.32 36.79 -4.01
CA GLY A 386 -26.18 37.02 -5.19
C GLY A 386 -25.54 36.45 -6.44
N ASN A 387 -25.13 37.31 -7.38
CA ASN A 387 -24.51 36.89 -8.65
C ASN A 387 -23.11 36.29 -8.48
N PHE A 388 -22.47 36.53 -7.34
CA PHE A 388 -21.20 35.94 -6.93
C PHE A 388 -21.21 35.78 -5.41
N TYR A 389 -20.31 34.96 -4.90
CA TYR A 389 -20.10 34.79 -3.48
C TYR A 389 -18.84 35.52 -3.02
N SER A 390 -18.93 36.22 -1.90
CA SER A 390 -17.76 36.76 -1.20
C SER A 390 -17.93 36.66 0.31
N ALA A 391 -16.83 36.36 1.00
CA ALA A 391 -16.83 36.23 2.45
C ALA A 391 -15.49 36.60 3.08
N ILE A 392 -15.56 36.96 4.35
CA ILE A 392 -14.42 37.14 5.25
C ILE A 392 -14.42 35.96 6.22
N ILE A 393 -13.28 35.31 6.34
CA ILE A 393 -13.05 34.20 7.26
C ILE A 393 -12.10 34.67 8.35
N SER A 394 -12.54 34.46 9.58
CA SER A 394 -11.85 34.89 10.79
C SER A 394 -11.52 33.66 11.63
N ASN A 395 -10.39 33.71 12.34
CA ASN A 395 -10.05 32.70 13.35
C ASN A 395 -9.84 33.41 14.69
N ASN A 396 -10.46 32.89 15.76
CA ASN A 396 -10.50 33.50 17.09
C ASN A 396 -10.94 34.98 17.06
N GLY A 397 -11.96 35.29 16.24
CA GLY A 397 -12.51 36.64 16.09
C GLY A 397 -11.63 37.63 15.31
N ILE A 398 -10.54 37.17 14.70
CA ILE A 398 -9.62 38.01 13.92
C ILE A 398 -9.73 37.65 12.44
N ASP A 399 -10.02 38.63 11.59
CA ASP A 399 -10.08 38.45 10.13
C ASP A 399 -8.74 37.98 9.56
N LYS A 400 -8.76 36.88 8.82
CA LYS A 400 -7.58 36.21 8.29
C LYS A 400 -7.55 36.16 6.78
N VAL A 401 -8.67 35.74 6.19
CA VAL A 401 -8.80 35.46 4.76
C VAL A 401 -10.04 36.16 4.23
N ALA A 402 -9.96 36.69 3.02
CA ALA A 402 -11.12 37.09 2.24
C ALA A 402 -11.14 36.28 0.95
N VAL A 403 -12.32 35.88 0.51
CA VAL A 403 -12.50 35.03 -0.68
C VAL A 403 -13.64 35.56 -1.53
N LYS A 404 -13.48 35.44 -2.84
CA LYS A 404 -14.54 35.62 -3.83
C LYS A 404 -14.56 34.44 -4.79
N ILE A 405 -15.75 33.95 -5.11
CA ILE A 405 -16.01 32.97 -6.18
C ILE A 405 -17.21 33.41 -7.02
N GLY A 406 -17.19 33.10 -8.32
CA GLY A 406 -18.22 33.49 -9.27
C GLY A 406 -17.84 34.71 -10.13
N PRO A 407 -18.71 35.14 -11.04
CA PRO A 407 -18.41 36.20 -12.01
C PRO A 407 -18.31 37.59 -11.37
N GLY A 408 -17.77 38.55 -12.12
CA GLY A 408 -17.71 39.96 -11.71
C GLY A 408 -16.47 40.34 -10.87
N SER A 409 -16.32 41.62 -10.58
CA SER A 409 -15.19 42.16 -9.81
C SER A 409 -15.59 42.44 -8.36
N TRP A 410 -14.71 42.09 -7.43
CA TRP A 410 -14.85 42.40 -6.01
C TRP A 410 -13.47 42.38 -5.34
N ASP A 411 -13.27 43.25 -4.36
CA ASP A 411 -12.07 43.33 -3.51
C ASP A 411 -12.50 43.70 -2.08
N PRO A 412 -11.86 43.15 -1.04
CA PRO A 412 -12.22 43.39 0.36
C PRO A 412 -11.76 44.76 0.92
N GLY A 413 -11.14 45.61 0.11
CA GLY A 413 -10.71 46.96 0.46
C GLY A 413 -9.31 47.04 1.08
N ALA A 414 -9.00 48.20 1.67
CA ALA A 414 -7.69 48.49 2.23
C ALA A 414 -7.28 47.50 3.35
N GLY A 415 -5.99 47.13 3.37
CA GLY A 415 -5.42 46.23 4.39
C GLY A 415 -5.50 44.75 4.05
N TRP A 416 -5.88 44.41 2.81
CA TRP A 416 -5.87 43.06 2.27
C TRP A 416 -4.85 42.92 1.14
N VAL A 417 -4.18 41.78 1.09
CA VAL A 417 -3.19 41.45 0.06
C VAL A 417 -3.72 40.29 -0.78
N LEU A 418 -3.89 40.51 -2.08
CA LEU A 418 -4.26 39.46 -3.02
C LEU A 418 -3.12 38.43 -3.10
N ASN A 419 -3.41 37.18 -2.75
CA ASN A 419 -2.41 36.12 -2.68
C ASN A 419 -2.52 35.13 -3.85
N THR A 420 -3.74 34.82 -4.29
CA THR A 420 -3.95 33.98 -5.49
C THR A 420 -5.29 34.29 -6.14
N PHE A 421 -5.38 34.08 -7.46
CA PHE A 421 -6.60 34.26 -8.25
C PHE A 421 -6.54 33.38 -9.50
N GLY A 422 -7.70 33.19 -10.13
CA GLY A 422 -7.84 32.55 -11.43
C GLY A 422 -9.21 32.82 -12.01
N THR A 423 -9.70 31.94 -12.88
CA THR A 423 -11.01 32.08 -13.51
C THR A 423 -12.11 32.15 -12.44
N ASP A 424 -12.67 33.35 -12.26
CA ASP A 424 -13.79 33.62 -11.35
C ASP A 424 -13.56 33.21 -9.88
N TYR A 425 -12.30 33.23 -9.41
CA TYR A 425 -12.00 33.17 -7.98
C TYR A 425 -10.81 34.05 -7.61
N ALA A 426 -10.80 34.56 -6.38
CA ALA A 426 -9.70 35.32 -5.80
C ALA A 426 -9.67 35.15 -4.28
N VAL A 427 -8.46 35.10 -3.71
CA VAL A 427 -8.23 34.92 -2.27
C VAL A 427 -7.18 35.92 -1.79
N TRP A 428 -7.54 36.65 -0.73
CA TRP A 428 -6.70 37.61 -0.05
C TRP A 428 -6.40 37.15 1.38
N SER A 429 -5.32 37.67 1.96
CA SER A 429 -5.08 37.59 3.39
C SER A 429 -4.50 38.90 3.91
N LYS A 430 -4.27 39.00 5.22
CA LYS A 430 -3.69 40.21 5.84
C LYS A 430 -2.20 40.44 5.52
N ALA A 431 -1.53 39.48 4.88
CA ALA A 431 -0.12 39.58 4.49
C ALA A 431 0.14 38.88 3.15
N ALA A 432 1.29 39.16 2.53
CA ALA A 432 1.76 38.35 1.40
C ALA A 432 2.26 37.00 1.89
N ILE A 433 1.85 35.91 1.22
CA ILE A 433 2.30 34.55 1.48
C ILE A 433 3.38 34.19 0.46
N ASN A 434 4.53 33.75 0.95
CA ASN A 434 5.59 33.20 0.10
C ASN A 434 5.27 31.73 -0.23
N PHE A 435 5.09 31.42 -1.52
CA PHE A 435 4.82 30.06 -1.97
C PHE A 435 6.12 29.33 -2.27
N ASN A 436 6.28 28.15 -1.67
CA ASN A 436 7.43 27.30 -1.90
C ASN A 436 7.02 25.83 -1.92
N PHE A 437 7.31 25.14 -3.02
CA PHE A 437 6.88 23.76 -3.26
C PHE A 437 8.11 22.91 -3.54
N SER A 438 8.11 21.65 -3.11
CA SER A 438 9.27 20.78 -3.29
C SER A 438 9.37 20.28 -4.73
N PRO A 439 10.59 20.12 -5.28
CA PRO A 439 10.77 19.51 -6.58
C PRO A 439 10.39 18.01 -6.53
N THR A 440 10.16 17.41 -7.69
CA THR A 440 9.98 15.97 -7.85
C THR A 440 11.09 15.39 -8.71
N ALA A 441 11.73 14.31 -8.26
CA ALA A 441 12.75 13.58 -9.03
C ALA A 441 12.18 12.25 -9.55
N THR A 442 12.55 11.86 -10.77
CA THR A 442 12.20 10.54 -11.34
C THR A 442 13.43 9.88 -11.97
N ILE A 443 13.42 8.54 -11.98
CA ILE A 443 14.51 7.72 -12.53
C ILE A 443 13.93 6.82 -13.62
N THR A 444 14.55 6.84 -14.80
CA THR A 444 14.12 6.06 -15.98
C THR A 444 15.30 5.30 -16.61
N PRO A 445 15.09 4.08 -17.14
CA PRO A 445 13.87 3.28 -17.07
C PRO A 445 13.60 2.74 -15.65
N LEU A 446 12.43 2.14 -15.43
CA LEU A 446 12.11 1.44 -14.19
C LEU A 446 13.04 0.25 -13.93
N SER A 447 13.04 -0.22 -12.67
CA SER A 447 13.71 -1.44 -12.25
C SER A 447 13.37 -2.61 -13.17
N ALA A 448 14.40 -3.25 -13.70
CA ALA A 448 14.27 -4.40 -14.59
C ALA A 448 15.49 -5.32 -14.48
N SER A 449 15.33 -6.53 -15.00
CA SER A 449 16.42 -7.50 -15.13
C SER A 449 16.94 -7.53 -16.57
N TYR A 450 18.26 -7.59 -16.71
CA TYR A 450 18.99 -7.57 -17.97
C TYR A 450 19.95 -8.75 -18.03
N VAL A 451 20.46 -9.04 -19.23
CA VAL A 451 21.51 -10.04 -19.43
C VAL A 451 22.88 -9.45 -19.05
N SER A 452 23.68 -10.19 -18.31
CA SER A 452 25.07 -9.85 -18.00
C SER A 452 25.89 -9.65 -19.28
N GLY A 453 26.70 -8.60 -19.31
CA GLY A 453 27.45 -8.17 -20.50
C GLY A 453 26.74 -7.12 -21.35
N ALA A 454 25.44 -6.86 -21.11
CA ALA A 454 24.76 -5.67 -21.61
C ALA A 454 25.00 -4.46 -20.68
N SER A 455 24.69 -3.26 -21.18
CA SER A 455 24.64 -2.03 -20.37
C SER A 455 23.28 -1.37 -20.51
N GLN A 456 22.76 -0.81 -19.41
CA GLN A 456 21.57 0.02 -19.39
C GLN A 456 21.96 1.47 -19.10
N LEU A 457 21.40 2.41 -19.87
CA LEU A 457 21.50 3.84 -19.57
C LEU A 457 20.36 4.27 -18.65
N VAL A 458 20.70 4.96 -17.56
CA VAL A 458 19.78 5.45 -16.54
C VAL A 458 19.78 6.97 -16.57
N THR A 459 18.60 7.55 -16.73
CA THR A 459 18.37 9.00 -16.75
C THR A 459 17.60 9.42 -15.51
N ILE A 460 18.05 10.50 -14.88
CA ILE A 460 17.36 11.13 -13.76
C ILE A 460 16.85 12.48 -14.22
N THR A 461 15.59 12.79 -13.96
CA THR A 461 15.01 14.11 -14.23
C THR A 461 14.41 14.69 -12.96
N ALA A 462 14.27 16.02 -12.94
CA ALA A 462 13.56 16.71 -11.89
C ALA A 462 12.63 17.78 -12.48
N THR A 463 11.46 17.93 -11.87
CA THR A 463 10.46 18.95 -12.20
C THR A 463 10.19 19.79 -10.96
N ASP A 464 10.03 21.10 -11.15
CA ASP A 464 9.94 22.07 -10.06
C ASP A 464 9.07 23.27 -10.49
N ASP A 465 8.49 24.00 -9.52
CA ASP A 465 7.70 25.21 -9.80
C ASP A 465 8.58 26.40 -10.18
N LYS A 466 9.89 26.32 -9.87
CA LYS A 466 10.89 27.34 -10.16
C LYS A 466 12.12 26.74 -10.85
N VAL A 467 12.96 27.63 -11.40
CA VAL A 467 14.22 27.24 -12.04
C VAL A 467 15.34 27.12 -10.99
N GLY A 468 16.28 26.21 -11.21
CA GLY A 468 17.49 26.08 -10.36
C GLY A 468 17.63 24.78 -9.57
N THR A 469 16.84 23.75 -9.88
CA THR A 469 16.95 22.43 -9.24
C THR A 469 18.26 21.71 -9.59
N THR A 470 18.95 21.18 -8.57
CA THR A 470 20.15 20.34 -8.67
C THR A 470 19.84 18.91 -8.22
N ILE A 471 20.29 17.90 -8.98
CA ILE A 471 20.05 16.48 -8.70
C ILE A 471 21.32 15.83 -8.14
N TYR A 472 21.18 15.09 -7.03
CA TYR A 472 22.23 14.29 -6.41
C TYR A 472 21.83 12.81 -6.40
N TYR A 473 22.78 11.91 -6.61
CA TYR A 473 22.49 10.48 -6.73
C TYR A 473 23.57 9.56 -6.14
N THR A 474 23.17 8.32 -5.89
CA THR A 474 24.02 7.20 -5.47
C THR A 474 23.72 5.98 -6.35
N THR A 475 24.68 5.06 -6.47
CA THR A 475 24.57 3.83 -7.29
C THR A 475 24.74 2.55 -6.46
N ASP A 476 24.97 2.68 -5.17
CA ASP A 476 25.19 1.58 -4.22
C ASP A 476 23.97 1.31 -3.32
N GLY A 477 22.86 2.01 -3.56
CA GLY A 477 21.64 1.95 -2.76
C GLY A 477 21.67 2.75 -1.44
N SER A 478 22.75 3.45 -1.12
CA SER A 478 22.79 4.38 0.02
C SER A 478 21.89 5.59 -0.22
N THR A 479 21.39 6.22 0.85
CA THR A 479 20.54 7.41 0.73
C THR A 479 21.36 8.60 0.23
N PRO A 480 21.00 9.24 -0.91
CA PRO A 480 21.76 10.37 -1.43
C PRO A 480 21.61 11.60 -0.53
N THR A 481 22.65 12.43 -0.50
CA THR A 481 22.70 13.72 0.22
C THR A 481 23.30 14.79 -0.69
N THR A 482 23.38 16.05 -0.24
CA THR A 482 24.09 17.12 -0.97
C THR A 482 25.60 16.89 -1.09
N SER A 483 26.17 15.88 -0.41
CA SER A 483 27.56 15.44 -0.58
C SER A 483 27.70 14.30 -1.60
N SER A 484 26.60 13.75 -2.12
CA SER A 484 26.61 12.71 -3.16
C SER A 484 26.94 13.29 -4.54
N ALA A 485 27.13 12.42 -5.54
CA ALA A 485 27.47 12.83 -6.89
C ALA A 485 26.34 13.68 -7.52
N VAL A 486 26.70 14.77 -8.19
CA VAL A 486 25.75 15.60 -8.94
C VAL A 486 25.48 14.95 -10.30
N TYR A 487 24.20 14.80 -10.65
CA TYR A 487 23.80 14.24 -11.93
C TYR A 487 23.93 15.28 -13.06
N THR A 488 24.81 15.02 -14.03
CA THR A 488 25.04 15.90 -15.20
C THR A 488 24.79 15.21 -16.55
N SER A 489 24.77 13.87 -16.57
CA SER A 489 24.58 13.06 -17.78
C SER A 489 24.06 11.66 -17.42
N PRO A 490 23.42 10.94 -18.36
CA PRO A 490 22.95 9.57 -18.11
C PRO A 490 24.04 8.64 -17.55
N ILE A 491 23.64 7.77 -16.63
CA ILE A 491 24.51 6.82 -15.93
C ILE A 491 24.47 5.48 -16.67
N SER A 492 25.63 4.93 -17.05
CA SER A 492 25.69 3.58 -17.62
C SER A 492 25.89 2.54 -16.52
N VAL A 493 24.97 1.57 -16.42
CA VAL A 493 25.06 0.45 -15.48
C VAL A 493 25.18 -0.88 -16.24
N SER A 494 26.05 -1.77 -15.79
CA SER A 494 26.32 -3.07 -16.45
C SER A 494 26.42 -4.25 -15.47
N THR A 495 26.25 -3.97 -14.18
CA THR A 495 26.19 -4.94 -13.08
C THR A 495 25.03 -4.56 -12.16
N THR A 496 24.64 -5.45 -11.26
CA THR A 496 23.52 -5.17 -10.35
C THR A 496 23.76 -3.89 -9.56
N THR A 497 22.95 -2.86 -9.83
CA THR A 497 23.15 -1.49 -9.35
C THR A 497 21.83 -0.93 -8.85
N THR A 498 21.83 -0.30 -7.68
CA THR A 498 20.67 0.42 -7.15
C THR A 498 20.93 1.91 -7.21
N VAL A 499 20.17 2.59 -8.07
CA VAL A 499 20.23 4.05 -8.23
C VAL A 499 19.19 4.70 -7.34
N LYS A 500 19.61 5.64 -6.50
CA LYS A 500 18.74 6.54 -5.74
C LYS A 500 19.08 7.98 -6.05
N ALA A 501 18.09 8.87 -6.02
CA ALA A 501 18.28 10.28 -6.30
C ALA A 501 17.51 11.19 -5.33
N ILE A 502 18.01 12.41 -5.13
CA ILE A 502 17.26 13.54 -4.58
C ILE A 502 17.47 14.77 -5.46
N ALA A 503 16.44 15.56 -5.65
CA ALA A 503 16.52 16.89 -6.22
C ALA A 503 16.44 17.93 -5.11
N ARG A 504 17.23 18.99 -5.20
CA ARG A 504 17.20 20.15 -4.31
C ARG A 504 16.97 21.42 -5.13
N ASP A 505 15.93 22.18 -4.81
CA ASP A 505 15.63 23.45 -5.47
C ASP A 505 16.57 24.59 -4.99
N ALA A 506 16.37 25.78 -5.54
CA ALA A 506 17.16 26.97 -5.18
C ALA A 506 16.83 27.48 -3.76
N GLU A 507 15.61 27.23 -3.29
CA GLU A 507 15.10 27.58 -1.97
C GLU A 507 15.53 26.60 -0.86
N GLY A 508 16.13 25.47 -1.23
CA GLY A 508 16.65 24.45 -0.34
C GLY A 508 15.65 23.36 0.07
N LEU A 509 14.49 23.23 -0.57
CA LEU A 509 13.60 22.07 -0.40
C LEU A 509 14.11 20.88 -1.19
N PHE A 510 13.70 19.69 -0.75
CA PHE A 510 14.14 18.41 -1.31
C PHE A 510 12.96 17.60 -1.85
N SER A 511 13.18 16.93 -2.98
CA SER A 511 12.26 15.91 -3.48
C SER A 511 12.19 14.69 -2.56
N GLY A 512 11.25 13.78 -2.83
CA GLY A 512 11.35 12.41 -2.32
C GLY A 512 12.55 11.67 -2.93
N ILE A 513 12.75 10.43 -2.51
CA ILE A 513 13.91 9.63 -2.90
C ILE A 513 13.47 8.48 -3.82
N PRO A 514 13.32 8.71 -5.14
CA PRO A 514 13.10 7.61 -6.06
C PRO A 514 14.26 6.62 -6.00
N SER A 515 13.94 5.33 -6.14
CA SER A 515 14.89 4.22 -6.07
C SER A 515 14.59 3.20 -7.17
N GLN A 516 15.58 2.85 -7.97
CA GLN A 516 15.48 1.80 -8.99
C GLN A 516 16.65 0.83 -8.89
N THR A 517 16.37 -0.47 -9.02
CA THR A 517 17.38 -1.52 -9.02
C THR A 517 17.40 -2.20 -10.38
N TYR A 518 18.57 -2.16 -11.02
CA TYR A 518 18.83 -2.82 -12.30
C TYR A 518 19.65 -4.07 -12.04
N THR A 519 19.09 -5.24 -12.32
CA THR A 519 19.72 -6.53 -12.03
C THR A 519 20.29 -7.13 -13.30
N PHE A 520 21.54 -7.62 -13.28
CA PHE A 520 22.17 -8.26 -14.43
C PHE A 520 22.38 -9.75 -14.16
N LEU A 521 21.73 -10.59 -14.96
CA LEU A 521 21.64 -12.03 -14.78
C LEU A 521 22.43 -12.78 -15.87
N THR A 522 23.07 -13.88 -15.49
CA THR A 522 23.79 -14.74 -16.45
C THR A 522 22.82 -15.63 -17.21
N ILE A 523 23.00 -15.76 -18.52
CA ILE A 523 22.25 -16.74 -19.32
C ILE A 523 22.79 -18.14 -19.04
N GLY A 524 21.88 -19.10 -18.90
CA GLY A 524 22.21 -20.51 -18.84
C GLY A 524 20.96 -21.37 -19.00
N ASP A 525 21.11 -22.65 -18.66
CA ASP A 525 19.99 -23.57 -18.62
C ASP A 525 19.38 -23.56 -17.21
N ILE A 526 18.06 -23.33 -17.14
CA ILE A 526 17.30 -23.33 -15.90
C ILE A 526 16.42 -24.58 -15.89
N THR A 527 16.77 -25.55 -15.04
CA THR A 527 15.97 -26.74 -14.80
C THR A 527 15.08 -26.54 -13.59
N VAL A 528 13.77 -26.58 -13.80
CA VAL A 528 12.78 -26.57 -12.72
C VAL A 528 12.28 -27.99 -12.47
N LYS A 529 12.20 -28.38 -11.21
CA LYS A 529 11.61 -29.66 -10.81
C LYS A 529 10.46 -29.43 -9.85
N VAL A 530 9.38 -30.19 -9.97
CA VAL A 530 8.25 -30.15 -9.04
C VAL A 530 7.89 -31.55 -8.57
N LYS A 531 7.76 -31.72 -7.25
CA LYS A 531 7.10 -32.87 -6.64
C LYS A 531 5.63 -32.50 -6.41
N PRO A 532 4.70 -32.98 -7.23
CA PRO A 532 3.30 -32.62 -7.11
C PRO A 532 2.66 -33.33 -5.89
N PRO A 533 1.52 -32.83 -5.38
CA PRO A 533 0.77 -33.53 -4.34
C PRO A 533 0.30 -34.89 -4.85
N THR A 534 0.10 -35.86 -3.96
CA THR A 534 -0.41 -37.20 -4.31
C THR A 534 -1.78 -37.18 -4.98
N SER A 535 -2.53 -36.08 -4.83
CA SER A 535 -3.82 -35.88 -5.48
C SER A 535 -3.71 -35.47 -6.95
N TRP A 536 -2.55 -35.07 -7.45
CA TRP A 536 -2.33 -34.72 -8.85
C TRP A 536 -2.01 -35.97 -9.67
N SER A 537 -2.81 -36.22 -10.71
CA SER A 537 -2.54 -37.26 -11.70
C SER A 537 -1.82 -36.67 -12.91
N ALA A 538 -0.91 -37.44 -13.52
CA ALA A 538 -0.25 -37.05 -14.77
C ALA A 538 -1.26 -36.80 -15.92
N PRO A 539 -0.93 -35.94 -16.91
CA PRO A 539 0.35 -35.25 -17.09
C PRO A 539 0.52 -34.02 -16.20
N ILE A 540 1.73 -33.87 -15.64
CA ILE A 540 2.17 -32.66 -14.93
C ILE A 540 2.78 -31.70 -15.96
N LYS A 541 2.40 -30.43 -15.89
CA LYS A 541 2.81 -29.42 -16.86
C LYS A 541 3.43 -28.21 -16.17
N VAL A 542 4.23 -27.48 -16.93
CA VAL A 542 4.75 -26.16 -16.56
C VAL A 542 4.31 -25.14 -17.62
N HIS A 543 3.54 -24.17 -17.19
CA HIS A 543 3.27 -22.96 -17.95
C HIS A 543 4.35 -21.94 -17.59
N HIS A 544 4.98 -21.34 -18.60
CA HIS A 544 6.01 -20.33 -18.44
C HIS A 544 5.67 -19.06 -19.23
N PHE A 545 6.13 -17.93 -18.71
CA PHE A 545 5.98 -16.60 -19.32
C PHE A 545 7.06 -15.63 -18.81
N ASN A 546 7.19 -14.46 -19.45
CA ASN A 546 8.15 -13.39 -19.07
C ASN A 546 9.61 -13.84 -19.03
N ALA A 547 10.03 -14.68 -19.98
CA ALA A 547 11.42 -15.11 -20.04
C ALA A 547 12.37 -13.95 -20.42
N ILE A 548 13.59 -13.99 -19.90
CA ILE A 548 14.67 -13.04 -20.22
C ILE A 548 15.85 -13.82 -20.77
N PRO A 549 16.33 -13.56 -22.00
CA PRO A 549 15.68 -12.74 -23.03
C PRO A 549 14.38 -13.36 -23.54
N SER A 550 13.36 -12.54 -23.81
CA SER A 550 12.09 -13.02 -24.36
C SER A 550 12.24 -13.61 -25.77
N ALA A 551 13.26 -13.18 -26.52
CA ALA A 551 13.62 -13.74 -27.82
C ALA A 551 14.06 -15.21 -27.74
N ASN A 552 14.59 -15.66 -26.60
CA ASN A 552 15.08 -17.02 -26.43
C ASN A 552 13.98 -17.99 -26.01
N LEU A 553 12.89 -17.50 -25.41
CA LEU A 553 11.78 -18.32 -24.94
C LEU A 553 10.46 -17.52 -24.93
N ALA A 554 9.63 -17.73 -25.97
CA ALA A 554 8.30 -17.16 -26.02
C ALA A 554 7.38 -17.76 -24.94
N ASN A 555 6.40 -16.97 -24.48
CA ASN A 555 5.38 -17.42 -23.52
C ASN A 555 4.70 -18.70 -24.02
N SER A 556 4.54 -19.69 -23.13
CA SER A 556 3.77 -20.90 -23.47
C SER A 556 2.28 -20.59 -23.59
N THR A 557 1.56 -21.36 -24.41
CA THR A 557 0.10 -21.36 -24.37
C THR A 557 -0.38 -22.06 -23.11
N TRP A 558 -1.45 -21.56 -22.49
CA TRP A 558 -2.09 -22.25 -21.37
C TRP A 558 -2.57 -23.65 -21.82
N ASN A 559 -2.36 -24.74 -21.07
CA ASN A 559 -1.82 -24.87 -19.71
C ASN A 559 -0.36 -25.33 -19.62
N GLY A 560 0.46 -24.95 -20.60
CA GLY A 560 1.91 -25.15 -20.57
C GLY A 560 2.39 -26.45 -21.23
N LYS A 561 3.68 -26.72 -21.05
CA LYS A 561 4.40 -27.86 -21.62
C LYS A 561 4.43 -29.03 -20.63
N THR A 562 4.34 -30.26 -21.14
CA THR A 562 4.46 -31.47 -20.31
C THR A 562 5.87 -31.59 -19.74
N MET A 563 5.95 -31.84 -18.43
CA MET A 563 7.20 -32.08 -17.73
C MET A 563 7.58 -33.56 -17.81
N THR A 564 8.88 -33.86 -17.79
CA THR A 564 9.42 -35.22 -17.80
C THR A 564 9.48 -35.76 -16.38
N GLY A 565 8.93 -36.96 -16.12
CA GLY A 565 8.97 -37.59 -14.80
C GLY A 565 7.81 -38.56 -14.57
N PRO A 566 7.62 -39.02 -13.32
CA PRO A 566 8.43 -38.66 -12.16
C PRO A 566 9.79 -39.38 -12.17
N ASP A 567 10.83 -38.74 -11.61
CA ASP A 567 12.08 -39.42 -11.26
C ASP A 567 11.90 -40.32 -10.02
N ALA A 568 12.98 -41.02 -9.60
CA ALA A 568 12.94 -41.93 -8.46
C ALA A 568 12.50 -41.28 -7.13
N ASN A 569 12.55 -39.94 -7.03
CA ASN A 569 12.17 -39.18 -5.85
C ASN A 569 10.78 -38.54 -5.98
N GLY A 570 10.10 -38.75 -7.11
CA GLY A 570 8.77 -38.24 -7.39
C GLY A 570 8.74 -36.87 -8.10
N TYR A 571 9.88 -36.35 -8.57
CA TYR A 571 9.91 -35.04 -9.24
C TYR A 571 9.68 -35.15 -10.74
N TYR A 572 8.91 -34.21 -11.26
CA TYR A 572 8.82 -33.91 -12.69
C TYR A 572 9.72 -32.73 -13.01
N SER A 573 10.45 -32.78 -14.13
CA SER A 573 11.44 -31.77 -14.52
C SER A 573 11.16 -31.17 -15.89
N TYR A 574 11.52 -29.90 -16.06
CA TYR A 574 11.57 -29.23 -17.35
C TYR A 574 12.78 -28.29 -17.38
N THR A 575 13.51 -28.27 -18.50
CA THR A 575 14.66 -27.38 -18.69
C THR A 575 14.33 -26.31 -19.70
N PHE A 576 14.48 -25.06 -19.27
CA PHE A 576 14.46 -23.89 -20.13
C PHE A 576 15.90 -23.57 -20.54
N ASN A 577 16.19 -23.62 -21.83
CA ASN A 577 17.56 -23.45 -22.32
C ASN A 577 17.84 -21.99 -22.66
N ASN A 578 19.09 -21.56 -22.44
CA ASN A 578 19.59 -20.24 -22.83
C ASN A 578 18.72 -19.06 -22.34
N ILE A 579 18.26 -19.12 -21.10
CA ILE A 579 17.56 -18.00 -20.45
C ILE A 579 18.27 -17.58 -19.16
N ALA A 580 18.09 -16.33 -18.78
CA ALA A 580 18.53 -15.78 -17.50
C ALA A 580 17.41 -15.85 -16.44
N SER A 581 16.14 -15.78 -16.86
CA SER A 581 15.00 -16.00 -15.99
C SER A 581 13.72 -16.35 -16.75
N THR A 582 12.72 -16.90 -16.05
CA THR A 582 11.32 -17.02 -16.50
C THR A 582 10.38 -17.09 -15.30
N ASP A 583 9.14 -16.67 -15.47
CA ASP A 583 8.05 -16.93 -14.53
C ASP A 583 7.43 -18.29 -14.85
N ILE A 584 6.98 -19.03 -13.83
CA ILE A 584 6.37 -20.35 -14.02
C ILE A 584 5.12 -20.58 -13.16
N ILE A 585 4.26 -21.47 -13.65
CA ILE A 585 3.13 -22.09 -12.94
C ILE A 585 3.15 -23.59 -13.26
N PHE A 586 3.12 -24.44 -12.25
CA PHE A 586 2.87 -25.87 -12.41
C PHE A 586 1.36 -26.11 -12.48
N THR A 587 0.95 -26.97 -13.41
CA THR A 587 -0.48 -27.24 -13.66
C THR A 587 -0.73 -28.72 -13.85
N ARG A 588 -1.96 -29.12 -13.50
CA ARG A 588 -2.52 -30.42 -13.89
C ARG A 588 -3.46 -30.23 -15.07
N GLY A 589 -3.24 -31.01 -16.12
CA GLY A 589 -3.87 -30.88 -17.43
C GLY A 589 -5.41 -30.91 -17.52
N THR A 590 -6.14 -31.23 -16.43
CA THR A 590 -7.58 -31.53 -16.42
C THR A 590 -8.27 -31.11 -15.10
N GLY A 591 -9.52 -30.62 -15.18
CA GLY A 591 -10.37 -30.21 -14.04
C GLY A 591 -10.85 -28.75 -14.13
N SER A 592 -12.05 -28.42 -13.64
CA SER A 592 -12.55 -27.03 -13.51
C SER A 592 -12.94 -26.75 -12.05
N PRO A 593 -12.35 -25.76 -11.36
CA PRO A 593 -11.19 -24.96 -11.79
C PRO A 593 -9.91 -25.82 -11.88
N GLN A 594 -9.01 -25.48 -12.80
CA GLN A 594 -7.75 -26.21 -12.97
C GLN A 594 -6.87 -26.05 -11.73
N THR A 595 -6.34 -27.16 -11.21
CA THR A 595 -5.46 -27.15 -10.04
C THR A 595 -4.08 -26.60 -10.45
N GLN A 596 -3.69 -25.48 -9.85
CA GLN A 596 -2.44 -24.77 -10.10
C GLN A 596 -1.84 -24.21 -8.80
N ASN A 597 -0.54 -23.93 -8.78
CA ASN A 597 0.06 -23.11 -7.74
C ASN A 597 -0.09 -21.60 -8.04
N ALA A 598 0.18 -20.77 -7.04
CA ALA A 598 0.41 -19.34 -7.26
C ALA A 598 1.69 -19.13 -8.08
N ASP A 599 1.72 -18.08 -8.88
CA ASP A 599 2.84 -17.74 -9.75
C ASP A 599 4.20 -17.75 -9.02
N ILE A 600 5.18 -18.44 -9.61
CA ILE A 600 6.56 -18.45 -9.12
C ILE A 600 7.36 -17.50 -10.00
N LYS A 601 7.82 -16.38 -9.42
CA LYS A 601 8.38 -15.25 -10.16
C LYS A 601 9.53 -14.56 -9.40
N PRO A 602 10.61 -14.17 -10.07
CA PRO A 602 11.19 -14.81 -11.26
C PRO A 602 11.98 -16.07 -10.86
N VAL A 603 12.01 -17.10 -11.72
CA VAL A 603 12.94 -18.22 -11.58
C VAL A 603 14.23 -17.87 -12.32
N THR A 604 15.32 -17.70 -11.58
CA THR A 604 16.63 -17.27 -12.12
C THR A 604 17.71 -18.36 -12.07
N LYS A 605 17.40 -19.51 -11.46
CA LYS A 605 18.31 -20.64 -11.31
C LYS A 605 17.55 -21.96 -11.25
N SER A 606 18.24 -23.06 -11.56
CA SER A 606 17.67 -24.40 -11.40
C SER A 606 17.20 -24.63 -9.97
N THR A 607 15.93 -25.01 -9.81
CA THR A 607 15.24 -25.01 -8.52
C THR A 607 14.29 -26.19 -8.43
N CYS A 608 14.23 -26.82 -7.25
CA CYS A 608 13.30 -27.89 -6.95
C CYS A 608 12.19 -27.37 -6.05
N TYR A 609 10.97 -27.77 -6.36
CA TYR A 609 9.76 -27.30 -5.70
C TYR A 609 8.99 -28.50 -5.18
N ASN A 610 8.45 -28.39 -3.96
CA ASN A 610 7.56 -29.40 -3.38
C ASN A 610 6.22 -28.76 -3.04
N MET A 611 5.16 -29.39 -3.52
CA MET A 611 3.79 -28.91 -3.34
C MET A 611 3.12 -29.67 -2.19
N LEU A 612 2.93 -28.98 -1.07
CA LEU A 612 2.36 -29.56 0.15
C LEU A 612 0.84 -29.33 0.22
N GLY A 613 0.06 -30.15 -0.51
CA GLY A 613 -1.40 -30.26 -0.32
C GLY A 613 -2.29 -29.64 -1.42
N TRP A 614 -3.61 -29.67 -1.19
CA TRP A 614 -4.68 -29.30 -2.14
C TRP A 614 -4.93 -27.79 -2.28
N THR A 615 -4.49 -26.99 -1.30
CA THR A 615 -4.75 -25.55 -1.25
C THR A 615 -3.62 -24.78 -1.92
N SER A 616 -3.99 -23.94 -2.89
CA SER A 616 -3.10 -23.04 -3.62
C SER A 616 -2.33 -22.13 -2.65
N GLY A 617 -1.05 -22.42 -2.40
CA GLY A 617 -0.20 -21.54 -1.59
C GLY A 617 1.11 -22.11 -1.07
N PHE A 618 1.23 -23.43 -0.91
CA PHE A 618 2.42 -24.02 -0.30
C PHE A 618 3.31 -24.71 -1.33
N VAL A 619 4.08 -23.91 -2.07
CA VAL A 619 5.26 -24.39 -2.81
C VAL A 619 6.49 -24.09 -1.96
N THR A 620 7.11 -25.12 -1.39
CA THR A 620 8.40 -24.96 -0.72
C THR A 620 9.53 -25.12 -1.74
N VAL A 621 10.48 -24.19 -1.71
CA VAL A 621 11.74 -24.31 -2.44
C VAL A 621 12.63 -25.29 -1.70
N GLU A 622 13.10 -26.32 -2.40
CA GLU A 622 14.00 -27.34 -1.89
C GLU A 622 15.30 -27.32 -2.69
N ASP A 623 16.41 -27.65 -2.03
CA ASP A 623 17.64 -27.93 -2.75
C ASP A 623 17.44 -29.19 -3.60
N CYS A 624 17.78 -29.11 -4.88
CA CYS A 624 17.69 -30.26 -5.81
C CYS A 624 18.56 -31.46 -5.43
N THR A 625 19.37 -31.32 -4.38
CA THR A 625 20.17 -32.38 -3.80
C THR A 625 19.33 -33.23 -2.86
N THR A 626 18.64 -34.21 -3.42
CA THR A 626 18.38 -35.44 -2.67
C THR A 626 19.70 -36.22 -2.60
N LEU A 627 19.99 -36.87 -1.47
CA LEU A 627 20.98 -37.95 -1.42
C LEU A 627 20.45 -39.11 -2.29
N GLY A 628 20.66 -39.00 -3.60
CA GLY A 628 20.23 -39.98 -4.58
C GLY A 628 21.25 -41.10 -4.69
N VAL A 629 20.79 -42.35 -4.61
CA VAL A 629 21.58 -43.58 -4.79
C VAL A 629 21.93 -43.83 -6.28
N ASN A 630 21.85 -42.79 -7.11
CA ASN A 630 22.00 -42.86 -8.56
C ASN A 630 23.19 -42.02 -9.06
N ASP A 631 24.23 -41.82 -8.25
CA ASP A 631 25.56 -41.63 -8.82
C ASP A 631 25.99 -42.98 -9.41
N SER A 632 25.58 -43.20 -10.65
CA SER A 632 26.08 -44.28 -11.48
C SER A 632 27.60 -44.17 -11.58
N GLU A 633 28.25 -45.26 -11.15
CA GLU A 633 29.66 -45.63 -11.35
C GLU A 633 30.73 -44.82 -10.59
N PHE A 634 31.17 -45.39 -9.46
CA PHE A 634 32.59 -45.31 -9.08
C PHE A 634 33.24 -46.68 -9.23
N ASN A 635 33.66 -46.98 -10.45
CA ASN A 635 34.93 -47.65 -10.64
C ASN A 635 35.95 -46.61 -11.10
N ASN A 636 36.45 -45.80 -10.16
CA ASN A 636 37.79 -45.19 -10.26
C ASN A 636 38.27 -44.67 -8.89
N SER A 637 38.82 -45.57 -8.08
CA SER A 637 40.15 -45.50 -7.45
C SER A 637 40.76 -44.20 -6.85
N GLN A 638 40.11 -43.03 -6.77
CA GLN A 638 40.83 -41.76 -6.50
C GLN A 638 40.47 -40.95 -5.25
N LEU A 639 39.37 -41.18 -4.53
CA LEU A 639 39.06 -40.44 -3.29
C LEU A 639 38.86 -41.38 -2.09
N LYS A 640 39.65 -41.22 -1.04
CA LYS A 640 39.65 -42.07 0.16
C LYS A 640 39.80 -41.22 1.40
N LEU A 641 39.05 -41.56 2.45
CA LEU A 641 39.34 -41.12 3.81
C LEU A 641 40.02 -42.25 4.58
N TYR A 642 41.06 -41.94 5.35
CA TYR A 642 41.86 -42.93 6.04
C TYR A 642 42.61 -42.36 7.26
N PRO A 643 42.86 -43.15 8.31
CA PRO A 643 42.33 -44.49 8.53
C PRO A 643 40.80 -44.45 8.75
N ASN A 644 40.13 -45.54 8.38
CA ASN A 644 38.71 -45.75 8.61
C ASN A 644 38.48 -47.25 8.87
N PRO A 645 38.24 -47.67 10.13
CA PRO A 645 37.91 -46.85 11.30
C PRO A 645 39.05 -45.95 11.82
N THR A 646 38.72 -44.92 12.60
CA THR A 646 39.67 -44.01 13.27
C THR A 646 39.30 -43.77 14.74
N HIS A 647 40.30 -43.44 15.58
CA HIS A 647 40.11 -43.17 17.01
C HIS A 647 40.01 -41.67 17.33
N GLY A 648 40.60 -40.80 16.50
CA GLY A 648 40.78 -39.39 16.85
C GLY A 648 40.95 -38.43 15.68
N ALA A 649 41.47 -38.88 14.54
CA ALA A 649 41.59 -38.04 13.34
C ALA A 649 41.63 -38.88 12.07
N PHE A 650 41.18 -38.33 10.95
CA PHE A 650 41.32 -38.96 9.64
C PHE A 650 41.96 -37.99 8.64
N LYS A 651 42.34 -38.51 7.47
CA LYS A 651 42.93 -37.77 6.34
C LYS A 651 42.14 -38.05 5.07
N ILE A 652 42.28 -37.17 4.08
CA ILE A 652 41.69 -37.33 2.74
C ILE A 652 42.80 -37.26 1.71
N ASN A 653 42.86 -38.21 0.79
CA ASN A 653 43.93 -38.34 -0.20
C ASN A 653 43.94 -37.27 -1.32
N LYS A 654 43.09 -36.24 -1.25
CA LYS A 654 43.01 -35.13 -2.22
C LYS A 654 42.71 -33.79 -1.52
N ALA A 655 43.08 -32.70 -2.18
CA ALA A 655 42.79 -31.34 -1.73
C ALA A 655 41.30 -31.00 -1.82
N ILE A 656 40.78 -30.30 -0.81
CA ILE A 656 39.36 -29.98 -0.66
C ILE A 656 39.14 -28.50 -0.28
N SER A 657 37.97 -27.96 -0.58
CA SER A 657 37.55 -26.58 -0.29
C SER A 657 36.55 -26.48 0.86
N ASN A 658 35.93 -27.59 1.25
CA ASN A 658 35.01 -27.65 2.38
C ASN A 658 34.91 -29.09 2.92
N LEU A 659 34.73 -29.23 4.24
CA LEU A 659 34.42 -30.50 4.90
C LEU A 659 33.42 -30.31 6.04
N SER A 660 32.35 -31.09 6.04
CA SER A 660 31.34 -31.15 7.10
C SER A 660 31.12 -32.60 7.55
N ILE A 661 31.01 -32.81 8.85
CA ILE A 661 30.74 -34.12 9.47
C ILE A 661 29.34 -34.11 10.04
N PHE A 662 28.58 -35.15 9.71
CA PHE A 662 27.19 -35.35 10.10
C PHE A 662 27.08 -36.61 10.96
N ASP A 663 26.25 -36.58 11.99
CA ASP A 663 25.82 -37.79 12.66
C ASP A 663 24.80 -38.58 11.81
N ILE A 664 24.39 -39.75 12.29
CA ILE A 664 23.40 -40.60 11.60
C ILE A 664 22.02 -39.97 11.45
N THR A 665 21.71 -38.90 12.19
CA THR A 665 20.44 -38.17 12.08
C THR A 665 20.50 -37.06 11.04
N GLY A 666 21.67 -36.83 10.42
CA GLY A 666 21.90 -35.78 9.43
C GLY A 666 22.19 -34.41 10.06
N LYS A 667 22.44 -34.35 11.38
CA LYS A 667 22.85 -33.10 12.04
C LYS A 667 24.35 -32.88 11.85
N VAL A 668 24.74 -31.66 11.48
CA VAL A 668 26.15 -31.25 11.43
C VAL A 668 26.73 -31.26 12.85
N VAL A 669 27.73 -32.10 13.08
CA VAL A 669 28.41 -32.23 14.38
C VAL A 669 29.80 -31.59 14.38
N LYS A 670 30.41 -31.37 13.21
CA LYS A 670 31.68 -30.66 13.08
C LYS A 670 31.86 -30.13 11.66
N GLN A 671 32.51 -28.98 11.50
CA GLN A 671 32.80 -28.38 10.19
C GLN A 671 34.22 -27.82 10.15
N PHE A 672 34.88 -27.95 9.00
CA PHE A 672 36.19 -27.40 8.72
C PHE A 672 36.08 -26.48 7.51
N ASN A 673 36.34 -25.20 7.73
CA ASN A 673 36.23 -24.16 6.72
C ASN A 673 37.63 -23.74 6.22
N GLY A 674 37.80 -23.67 4.89
CA GLY A 674 39.06 -23.29 4.24
C GLY A 674 39.45 -24.23 3.11
N THR A 675 40.53 -23.89 2.40
CA THR A 675 41.14 -24.78 1.39
C THR A 675 42.19 -25.65 2.07
N PHE A 676 42.03 -26.97 2.00
CA PHE A 676 42.90 -27.95 2.63
C PHE A 676 43.67 -28.73 1.57
N GLN A 677 44.97 -28.90 1.80
CA GLN A 677 45.85 -29.73 0.97
C GLN A 677 45.48 -31.21 1.10
N SER A 678 45.95 -32.05 0.16
CA SER A 678 45.84 -33.51 0.31
C SER A 678 46.54 -33.97 1.59
N ASP A 679 45.98 -35.00 2.21
CA ASP A 679 46.47 -35.65 3.44
C ASP A 679 46.51 -34.76 4.69
N ALA A 680 45.84 -33.61 4.66
CA ALA A 680 45.53 -32.83 5.84
C ALA A 680 44.77 -33.69 6.86
N SER A 681 45.12 -33.53 8.14
CA SER A 681 44.52 -34.28 9.24
C SER A 681 43.34 -33.51 9.83
N TYR A 682 42.20 -34.19 9.98
CA TYR A 682 40.97 -33.64 10.53
C TYR A 682 40.70 -34.28 11.89
N ASP A 683 40.91 -33.51 12.96
CA ASP A 683 40.70 -33.95 14.34
C ASP A 683 39.20 -34.10 14.66
N ILE A 684 38.81 -35.29 15.09
CA ILE A 684 37.46 -35.66 15.51
C ILE A 684 37.44 -36.19 16.94
N SER A 685 38.50 -36.00 17.74
CA SER A 685 38.63 -36.46 19.12
C SER A 685 37.41 -36.11 19.99
N SER A 686 36.81 -34.94 19.75
CA SER A 686 35.60 -34.43 20.43
C SER A 686 34.29 -35.19 20.14
N LEU A 687 34.24 -36.02 19.09
CA LEU A 687 33.03 -36.77 18.74
C LEU A 687 32.86 -38.01 19.63
N VAL A 688 31.65 -38.53 19.81
CA VAL A 688 31.45 -39.82 20.49
C VAL A 688 31.79 -40.98 19.56
N LYS A 689 32.01 -42.19 20.09
CA LYS A 689 32.17 -43.39 19.26
C LYS A 689 30.89 -43.63 18.46
N GLY A 690 31.03 -43.93 17.17
CA GLY A 690 29.85 -44.11 16.32
C GLY A 690 30.12 -43.90 14.83
N MET A 691 29.03 -43.98 14.08
CA MET A 691 29.01 -43.81 12.63
C MET A 691 28.72 -42.36 12.26
N TYR A 692 29.50 -41.83 11.32
CA TYR A 692 29.36 -40.47 10.80
C TYR A 692 29.42 -40.47 9.27
N PHE A 693 28.90 -39.39 8.67
CA PHE A 693 29.05 -39.10 7.25
C PHE A 693 29.89 -37.84 7.07
N VAL A 694 30.89 -37.90 6.20
CA VAL A 694 31.77 -36.79 5.85
C VAL A 694 31.38 -36.30 4.48
N LYS A 695 30.73 -35.14 4.40
CA LYS A 695 30.49 -34.43 3.13
C LYS A 695 31.68 -33.51 2.88
N LEU A 696 32.28 -33.63 1.70
CA LEU A 696 33.41 -32.81 1.29
C LEU A 696 33.19 -32.27 -0.12
N LYS A 697 33.86 -31.15 -0.42
CA LYS A 697 33.94 -30.59 -1.77
C LYS A 697 35.41 -30.49 -2.18
N THR A 698 35.80 -31.11 -3.28
CA THR A 698 37.14 -30.96 -3.85
C THR A 698 37.38 -29.53 -4.34
N ILE A 699 38.63 -29.14 -4.57
CA ILE A 699 38.95 -27.85 -5.20
C ILE A 699 38.38 -27.70 -6.62
N SER A 700 38.16 -28.81 -7.33
CA SER A 700 37.52 -28.85 -8.65
C SER A 700 35.99 -28.81 -8.60
N GLY A 701 35.41 -28.52 -7.43
CA GLY A 701 33.96 -28.36 -7.26
C GLY A 701 33.15 -29.64 -7.09
N ILE A 702 33.79 -30.82 -7.16
CA ILE A 702 33.13 -32.13 -6.99
C ILE A 702 32.77 -32.31 -5.51
N GLU A 703 31.49 -32.52 -5.22
CA GLU A 703 31.00 -32.88 -3.89
C GLU A 703 30.87 -34.40 -3.74
N THR A 704 31.24 -34.93 -2.59
CA THR A 704 31.18 -36.37 -2.29
C THR A 704 30.88 -36.57 -0.81
N THR A 705 30.18 -37.65 -0.48
CA THR A 705 29.95 -38.08 0.90
C THR A 705 30.59 -39.43 1.14
N LEU A 706 31.37 -39.52 2.21
CA LEU A 706 32.06 -40.75 2.62
C LEU A 706 31.62 -41.18 4.02
N LYS A 707 31.54 -42.48 4.26
CA LYS A 707 31.26 -43.06 5.58
C LYS A 707 32.51 -43.01 6.46
N LEU A 708 32.39 -42.52 7.69
CA LEU A 708 33.44 -42.48 8.72
C LEU A 708 33.00 -43.29 9.94
N SER A 709 33.81 -44.25 10.36
CA SER A 709 33.63 -45.03 11.58
C SER A 709 34.60 -44.51 12.65
N LYS A 710 34.06 -43.97 13.75
CA LYS A 710 34.86 -43.57 14.91
C LYS A 710 34.78 -44.65 15.99
N GLU A 711 35.95 -45.19 16.36
CA GLU A 711 36.12 -46.23 17.40
C GLU A 711 36.58 -45.71 18.75
#